data_AF-A0A453ABQ2-F1
#
_entry.id   AF-A0A453ABQ2-F1
#
_cell.length_a   1.000
_cell.length_b   1.000
_cell.length_c   1.000
_cell.angle_alpha   90.00
_cell.angle_beta   90.00
_cell.angle_gamma   90.00
#
_symmetry.space_group_name_H-M   'P 1'
#
loop_
_entity.id
_entity.type
_entity.pdbx_description
1 polymer ?
#
loop_
_entity_poly.entity_id
_entity_poly.type
_entity_poly.pdbx_seq_one_letter_code
_entity_poly.pdbx_strand_id
1 'polypeptide(L)'
;TAGALPENLFRKPSVPAAMEDTTTPPQQQPEQQAPELTGEKRKREEESPAAASGENPAMEDATQPPAPPQQQEAEAAGEKRKREEDSPEAAAVDAEPPPASTPAPAGGGERHPMSKTSLCSFFRRRGGGPDGCNHGEACRYAHTEEELRPRPDGTWDPTSDRAKKLRRVSEEEGEGAAGEERARDRWGQEEVTFDESSLDKCLVGLSRHWLTDRLKSFLDEQGISYAVAKKKKGMTVGFVTFETVEQLRNAVEVLKENRSGGKQIKIADANRRSHQKLHAEGPVSNNGAATENSSDAAAPADGASGPEAAGASKRTVRDAVTPLAHMAYSDQLEHKKSSVAQLLKKLTRNAKKACPADVTLPDWISNAKQIGGLSCKLEGILESPVIDGYRNKCEFSVGHSLAGKKTVGFMLGNFREGVTAVEEPVDCPNVSAMSCKYAMIFQDFLQLSCLPAWNRVDNSGFWRQFTVREGRSPAQAVVAQDTQTQISEVMIIIQVCSTGVDEVLMKDEFAKLSKTLVQGAATCSPPLPLTTIVVQDHVGISNVAPADCPLIPLLAPEVDQSEEGAVDKTRIHDHISNLRFSLSPTAFFQVNTLAAERLYTLAGDWANLNSDTLLFDVCCGTGTIGLTLAHRVGMVVGIEMNESAVVDAQRNALINGIKNCRFVCGKVRLIYPNE
;
A
#
# COMPACT_ATOMS: atom_id res chain seq x y z
N THR A 1 -16.37 36.04 17.09
CA THR A 1 -17.66 35.34 16.99
C THR A 1 -17.40 33.95 16.47
N ALA A 2 -17.86 32.90 17.15
CA ALA A 2 -17.66 31.52 16.70
C ALA A 2 -18.63 31.17 15.57
N GLY A 3 -18.14 30.51 14.51
CA GLY A 3 -18.99 29.91 13.48
C GLY A 3 -19.45 28.53 13.94
N ALA A 4 -20.75 28.25 13.89
CA ALA A 4 -21.28 26.95 14.27
C ALA A 4 -20.94 25.87 13.23
N LEU A 5 -20.53 24.69 13.69
CA LEU A 5 -20.47 23.48 12.86
C LEU A 5 -21.90 23.02 12.51
N PRO A 6 -22.11 22.37 11.34
CA PRO A 6 -23.44 21.92 10.94
C PRO A 6 -23.99 20.82 11.87
N GLU A 7 -25.10 21.11 12.56
CA GLU A 7 -25.67 20.28 13.63
C GLU A 7 -26.10 18.85 13.21
N ASN A 8 -26.26 18.59 11.91
CA ASN A 8 -26.65 17.29 11.34
C ASN A 8 -25.62 16.16 11.59
N LEU A 9 -24.48 16.44 12.23
CA LEU A 9 -23.56 15.44 12.75
C LEU A 9 -23.96 14.86 14.13
N PHE A 10 -24.89 15.46 14.89
CA PHE A 10 -25.03 15.18 16.33
C PHE A 10 -26.40 14.63 16.80
N ARG A 11 -27.35 14.33 15.91
CA ARG A 11 -28.62 13.69 16.31
C ARG A 11 -28.42 12.23 16.74
N LYS A 12 -28.78 11.91 17.99
CA LYS A 12 -28.99 10.52 18.46
C LYS A 12 -30.22 9.93 17.76
N PRO A 13 -30.26 8.62 17.47
CA PRO A 13 -31.47 7.96 17.00
C PRO A 13 -32.54 7.93 18.10
N SER A 14 -33.79 8.19 17.73
CA SER A 14 -34.95 8.01 18.60
C SER A 14 -35.33 6.53 18.69
N VAL A 15 -35.41 6.00 19.91
CA VAL A 15 -35.89 4.62 20.16
C VAL A 15 -37.40 4.56 19.88
N PRO A 16 -37.88 3.61 19.04
CA PRO A 16 -39.31 3.35 18.92
C PRO A 16 -39.86 2.78 20.23
N ALA A 17 -40.99 3.30 20.71
CA ALA A 17 -41.67 2.70 21.85
C ALA A 17 -42.26 1.34 21.43
N ALA A 18 -41.88 0.27 22.13
CA ALA A 18 -42.55 -1.01 22.01
C ALA A 18 -43.95 -0.90 22.61
N MET A 19 -44.96 -1.41 21.91
CA MET A 19 -46.27 -1.64 22.51
C MET A 19 -46.19 -2.90 23.39
N GLU A 20 -46.75 -2.80 24.58
CA GLU A 20 -47.01 -3.97 25.43
C GLU A 20 -48.14 -4.78 24.80
N ASP A 21 -47.97 -6.09 24.71
CA ASP A 21 -49.08 -7.02 24.43
C ASP A 21 -49.00 -8.21 25.41
N THR A 22 -50.12 -8.53 26.03
CA THR A 22 -50.17 -9.37 27.25
C THR A 22 -50.80 -10.72 26.97
N THR A 23 -50.04 -11.82 27.08
CA THR A 23 -50.60 -13.18 27.15
C THR A 23 -49.69 -14.16 27.90
N THR A 24 -50.30 -14.99 28.76
CA THR A 24 -49.63 -15.96 29.66
C THR A 24 -50.70 -16.98 30.16
N PRO A 25 -50.40 -18.26 30.45
CA PRO A 25 -49.42 -19.20 29.89
C PRO A 25 -50.16 -20.37 29.14
N PRO A 26 -49.58 -21.57 28.98
CA PRO A 26 -49.65 -22.58 30.06
C PRO A 26 -48.32 -23.33 30.33
N GLN A 27 -48.30 -24.10 31.42
CA GLN A 27 -47.13 -24.83 31.93
C GLN A 27 -46.97 -26.22 31.29
N GLN A 28 -45.73 -26.73 31.21
CA GLN A 28 -45.39 -28.09 31.65
C GLN A 28 -43.88 -28.30 31.82
N GLN A 29 -43.49 -29.01 32.89
CA GLN A 29 -42.19 -29.69 33.03
C GLN A 29 -42.38 -31.18 32.67
N PRO A 30 -41.30 -31.96 32.54
CA PRO A 30 -40.80 -32.67 33.74
C PRO A 30 -39.27 -32.61 33.93
N GLU A 31 -38.85 -33.06 35.11
CA GLU A 31 -37.45 -33.20 35.52
C GLU A 31 -36.77 -34.47 34.95
N GLN A 32 -35.44 -34.58 35.15
CA GLN A 32 -34.55 -35.77 35.19
C GLN A 32 -33.29 -35.58 34.34
N GLN A 33 -32.08 -36.01 34.74
CA GLN A 33 -31.57 -36.41 36.06
C GLN A 33 -30.04 -36.32 36.04
N ALA A 34 -29.40 -36.09 37.19
CA ALA A 34 -27.94 -36.22 37.33
C ALA A 34 -27.59 -37.55 38.03
N PRO A 35 -26.50 -38.23 37.64
CA PRO A 35 -25.83 -39.21 38.48
C PRO A 35 -24.52 -38.66 39.05
N GLU A 36 -24.22 -39.01 40.30
CA GLU A 36 -22.99 -38.65 41.02
C GLU A 36 -22.40 -39.93 41.66
N LEU A 37 -21.09 -39.92 41.94
CA LEU A 37 -20.33 -41.00 42.62
C LEU A 37 -20.19 -42.29 41.77
N THR A 38 -19.21 -43.17 41.97
CA THR A 38 -18.25 -43.39 43.07
C THR A 38 -16.81 -43.56 42.57
N GLY A 39 -15.80 -43.53 43.46
CA GLY A 39 -14.42 -43.94 43.13
C GLY A 39 -13.71 -44.60 44.32
N GLU A 40 -12.54 -45.24 44.10
CA GLU A 40 -11.71 -45.76 45.20
C GLU A 40 -10.18 -45.72 45.00
N LYS A 41 -9.53 -45.04 45.95
CA LYS A 41 -8.27 -45.34 46.65
C LYS A 41 -7.14 -46.11 45.91
N ARG A 42 -5.98 -45.43 45.79
CA ARG A 42 -4.62 -45.91 46.16
C ARG A 42 -3.67 -44.72 46.37
N LYS A 43 -2.43 -44.96 46.83
CA LYS A 43 -2.02 -44.89 48.25
C LYS A 43 -0.50 -44.98 48.35
N ARG A 44 0.15 -44.11 49.15
CA ARG A 44 1.60 -44.10 49.47
C ARG A 44 2.52 -43.79 48.26
N GLU A 45 3.79 -43.40 48.44
CA GLU A 45 4.65 -43.28 49.65
C GLU A 45 5.57 -42.03 49.52
N GLU A 46 6.29 -41.66 50.59
CA GLU A 46 7.40 -40.68 50.57
C GLU A 46 8.74 -41.37 50.24
N GLU A 47 9.73 -40.64 49.69
CA GLU A 47 11.08 -40.44 50.30
C GLU A 47 12.04 -39.66 49.37
N SER A 48 13.11 -39.09 49.96
CA SER A 48 14.29 -38.47 49.29
C SER A 48 15.56 -39.30 49.60
N PRO A 49 16.75 -39.07 48.99
CA PRO A 49 17.71 -38.12 49.61
C PRO A 49 18.85 -37.52 48.72
N ALA A 50 19.64 -36.59 49.31
CA ALA A 50 21.06 -36.19 49.05
C ALA A 50 21.50 -35.71 47.63
N ALA A 51 22.17 -34.56 47.40
CA ALA A 51 23.25 -33.80 48.08
C ALA A 51 24.67 -34.40 47.87
N ALA A 52 25.79 -33.65 47.74
CA ALA A 52 26.12 -32.21 47.91
C ALA A 52 27.17 -31.75 46.84
N SER A 53 28.13 -30.79 46.94
CA SER A 53 28.66 -29.85 47.97
C SER A 53 29.65 -28.81 47.36
N GLY A 54 29.70 -27.56 47.89
CA GLY A 54 30.84 -26.61 47.77
C GLY A 54 30.89 -25.71 46.51
N GLU A 55 31.43 -24.47 46.51
CA GLU A 55 32.03 -23.63 47.57
C GLU A 55 31.63 -22.13 47.39
N ASN A 56 31.95 -21.25 48.37
CA ASN A 56 31.55 -19.83 48.37
C ASN A 56 32.49 -18.95 49.24
N PRO A 57 32.80 -17.71 48.82
CA PRO A 57 32.71 -16.54 49.72
C PRO A 57 32.05 -15.31 49.01
N ALA A 58 31.04 -14.62 49.59
CA ALA A 58 31.13 -13.62 50.67
C ALA A 58 31.82 -12.29 50.25
N MET A 59 31.32 -11.08 50.59
CA MET A 59 30.20 -10.67 51.48
C MET A 59 29.65 -9.26 51.13
N GLU A 60 28.59 -8.83 51.83
CA GLU A 60 28.08 -7.43 51.98
C GLU A 60 27.49 -6.74 50.71
N ASP A 61 26.47 -5.86 50.78
CA ASP A 61 25.63 -5.35 51.88
C ASP A 61 24.14 -5.20 51.40
N ALA A 62 23.19 -4.93 52.29
CA ALA A 62 21.75 -4.92 52.02
C ALA A 62 21.06 -3.57 52.26
N THR A 63 20.08 -3.22 51.42
CA THR A 63 19.05 -2.21 51.76
C THR A 63 17.77 -2.38 50.93
N GLN A 64 16.62 -2.10 51.54
CA GLN A 64 15.29 -2.20 50.91
C GLN A 64 14.84 -0.86 50.28
N PRO A 65 14.06 -0.88 49.18
CA PRO A 65 13.44 0.34 48.64
C PRO A 65 12.20 0.76 49.46
N PRO A 66 11.98 2.07 49.73
CA PRO A 66 10.85 2.55 50.52
C PRO A 66 9.54 2.72 49.72
N ALA A 67 8.42 2.72 50.44
CA ALA A 67 7.07 3.01 49.93
C ALA A 67 6.85 4.52 49.68
N PRO A 68 5.86 4.93 48.86
CA PRO A 68 5.65 6.33 48.49
C PRO A 68 5.09 7.20 49.64
N PRO A 69 5.39 8.52 49.65
CA PRO A 69 4.98 9.43 50.71
C PRO A 69 3.49 9.80 50.66
N GLN A 70 2.87 9.89 51.84
CA GLN A 70 1.55 10.48 52.03
C GLN A 70 1.64 12.02 51.96
N GLN A 71 0.59 12.68 51.45
CA GLN A 71 0.38 14.11 51.63
C GLN A 71 -0.71 14.33 52.68
N GLN A 72 -0.49 15.28 53.60
CA GLN A 72 -1.48 15.68 54.60
C GLN A 72 -2.35 16.83 54.08
N GLU A 73 -3.61 16.83 54.49
CA GLU A 73 -4.58 17.89 54.20
C GLU A 73 -4.35 19.13 55.09
N ALA A 74 -4.72 20.31 54.57
CA ALA A 74 -4.98 21.50 55.36
C ALA A 74 -6.05 22.38 54.67
N GLU A 75 -7.23 22.51 55.29
CA GLU A 75 -8.25 23.51 54.96
C GLU A 75 -7.82 24.91 55.49
N ALA A 76 -8.43 26.07 55.21
CA ALA A 76 -9.65 26.48 54.49
C ALA A 76 -9.37 27.89 53.85
N ALA A 77 -10.27 28.69 53.23
CA ALA A 77 -11.73 28.69 53.04
C ALA A 77 -12.07 29.29 51.63
N GLY A 78 -13.29 29.23 51.07
CA GLY A 78 -14.46 30.09 51.36
C GLY A 78 -14.37 31.44 50.61
N GLU A 79 -15.31 31.93 49.79
CA GLU A 79 -16.76 31.70 49.56
C GLU A 79 -17.05 31.59 48.03
N LYS A 80 -18.12 31.00 47.43
CA LYS A 80 -19.57 30.80 47.66
C LYS A 80 -20.53 31.87 47.06
N ARG A 81 -21.22 31.47 45.96
CA ARG A 81 -22.49 32.01 45.38
C ARG A 81 -22.34 33.34 44.59
N LYS A 82 -23.27 33.76 43.72
CA LYS A 82 -24.68 33.38 43.49
C LYS A 82 -25.07 33.43 41.98
N ARG A 83 -26.13 32.71 41.60
CA ARG A 83 -26.86 32.80 40.31
C ARG A 83 -27.99 33.83 40.41
N GLU A 84 -28.17 34.67 39.40
CA GLU A 84 -29.43 35.38 39.15
C GLU A 84 -29.78 35.31 37.65
N GLU A 85 -31.08 35.30 37.37
CA GLU A 85 -31.69 35.37 36.03
C GLU A 85 -32.30 36.76 35.87
N ASP A 86 -32.37 37.27 34.65
CA ASP A 86 -33.48 38.16 34.29
C ASP A 86 -33.79 38.11 32.79
N SER A 87 -34.99 38.53 32.40
CA SER A 87 -35.46 38.64 31.02
C SER A 87 -36.58 39.66 30.94
N PRO A 88 -36.74 40.34 29.78
CA PRO A 88 -38.10 40.67 29.37
C PRO A 88 -38.46 40.28 27.93
N GLU A 89 -39.77 40.10 27.80
CA GLU A 89 -40.64 39.95 26.62
C GLU A 89 -40.26 40.92 25.47
N ALA A 90 -40.30 40.58 24.17
CA ALA A 90 -41.23 39.80 23.32
C ALA A 90 -42.31 40.66 22.61
N ALA A 91 -42.22 40.75 21.27
CA ALA A 91 -43.29 41.19 20.35
C ALA A 91 -42.97 40.74 18.90
N ALA A 92 -43.98 40.70 18.02
CA ALA A 92 -43.91 40.32 16.59
C ALA A 92 -43.54 41.54 15.67
N VAL A 93 -43.48 41.52 14.33
CA VAL A 93 -44.19 40.73 13.30
C VAL A 93 -43.44 40.72 11.92
N ASP A 94 -43.75 39.70 11.10
CA ASP A 94 -43.88 39.64 9.62
C ASP A 94 -42.93 40.31 8.58
N ALA A 95 -42.47 39.44 7.65
CA ALA A 95 -42.47 39.56 6.17
C ALA A 95 -41.48 40.45 5.37
N GLU A 96 -41.23 39.99 4.12
CA GLU A 96 -40.44 40.61 3.03
C GLU A 96 -41.29 41.58 2.16
N PRO A 97 -40.81 42.16 1.03
CA PRO A 97 -39.43 42.41 0.54
C PRO A 97 -39.18 43.90 0.14
N PRO A 98 -37.94 44.31 -0.23
CA PRO A 98 -37.66 45.67 -0.72
C PRO A 98 -37.84 45.82 -2.26
N PRO A 99 -38.47 46.91 -2.75
CA PRO A 99 -38.47 47.29 -4.16
C PRO A 99 -37.24 48.14 -4.54
N ALA A 100 -36.94 48.25 -5.84
CA ALA A 100 -35.76 48.98 -6.35
C ALA A 100 -36.13 50.20 -7.22
N SER A 101 -35.44 51.33 -7.00
CA SER A 101 -35.28 52.41 -7.99
C SER A 101 -34.05 53.28 -7.69
N THR A 102 -33.27 53.59 -8.73
CA THR A 102 -32.01 54.37 -8.72
C THR A 102 -32.28 55.88 -8.79
N PRO A 103 -31.33 56.77 -8.41
CA PRO A 103 -30.20 57.10 -9.28
C PRO A 103 -28.84 57.27 -8.56
N ALA A 104 -27.76 57.34 -9.35
CA ALA A 104 -26.38 57.43 -8.86
C ALA A 104 -25.81 58.85 -8.85
N PRO A 105 -24.91 59.19 -7.90
CA PRO A 105 -23.93 60.26 -8.05
C PRO A 105 -22.59 59.71 -8.55
N ALA A 106 -21.86 60.50 -9.35
CA ALA A 106 -20.47 60.18 -9.72
C ALA A 106 -19.50 60.58 -8.60
N GLY A 107 -18.62 59.67 -8.19
CA GLY A 107 -17.59 59.91 -7.18
C GLY A 107 -16.51 58.83 -7.21
N GLY A 108 -15.23 59.23 -7.18
CA GLY A 108 -14.10 58.32 -7.28
C GLY A 108 -13.83 57.57 -5.99
N GLY A 109 -14.35 56.35 -5.84
CA GLY A 109 -13.95 55.42 -4.79
C GLY A 109 -12.67 54.66 -5.16
N GLU A 110 -11.66 54.67 -4.28
CA GLU A 110 -10.44 53.90 -4.48
C GLU A 110 -10.74 52.39 -4.52
N ARG A 111 -10.37 51.73 -5.62
CA ARG A 111 -10.57 50.28 -5.76
C ARG A 111 -9.54 49.57 -4.88
N HIS A 112 -10.03 48.80 -3.90
CA HIS A 112 -9.20 48.00 -2.98
C HIS A 112 -8.01 47.32 -3.70
N PRO A 113 -6.76 47.39 -3.18
CA PRO A 113 -5.55 46.97 -3.92
C PRO A 113 -5.60 45.57 -4.55
N MET A 114 -6.19 44.60 -3.86
CA MET A 114 -6.42 43.22 -4.38
C MET A 114 -7.68 43.07 -5.28
N SER A 115 -8.11 44.11 -5.99
CA SER A 115 -9.28 44.08 -6.88
C SER A 115 -8.91 43.51 -8.26
N LYS A 116 -9.53 42.38 -8.62
CA LYS A 116 -9.27 41.60 -9.83
C LYS A 116 -7.83 41.03 -9.91
N THR A 117 -7.14 40.83 -8.79
CA THR A 117 -5.76 40.27 -8.74
C THR A 117 -5.72 38.74 -8.56
N SER A 118 -6.85 38.06 -8.67
CA SER A 118 -6.98 36.59 -8.63
C SER A 118 -8.22 36.14 -9.39
N LEU A 119 -8.18 34.95 -9.98
CA LEU A 119 -9.27 34.41 -10.81
C LEU A 119 -10.41 33.82 -9.97
N CYS A 120 -11.66 34.05 -10.38
CA CYS A 120 -12.85 33.59 -9.67
C CYS A 120 -13.03 32.07 -9.82
N SER A 121 -12.81 31.34 -8.72
CA SER A 121 -12.96 29.87 -8.69
C SER A 121 -14.40 29.38 -8.78
N PHE A 122 -15.39 30.27 -8.68
CA PHE A 122 -16.82 29.96 -8.89
C PHE A 122 -17.20 30.05 -10.37
N PHE A 123 -16.90 31.19 -11.01
CA PHE A 123 -17.12 31.42 -12.45
C PHE A 123 -16.42 30.34 -13.30
N ARG A 124 -15.14 30.06 -13.00
CA ARG A 124 -14.36 29.00 -13.68
C ARG A 124 -14.87 27.57 -13.45
N ARG A 125 -15.84 27.34 -12.56
CA ARG A 125 -16.45 26.02 -12.32
C ARG A 125 -17.85 25.84 -12.92
N ARG A 126 -18.58 26.91 -13.24
CA ARG A 126 -19.93 26.83 -13.83
C ARG A 126 -19.98 27.05 -15.34
N GLY A 127 -18.90 27.55 -15.94
CA GLY A 127 -18.85 27.88 -17.37
C GLY A 127 -19.30 29.32 -17.64
N GLY A 128 -18.76 29.92 -18.70
CA GLY A 128 -18.98 31.33 -19.00
C GLY A 128 -20.40 31.60 -19.53
N GLY A 129 -21.23 32.20 -18.68
CA GLY A 129 -22.56 32.72 -19.00
C GLY A 129 -22.92 33.88 -18.05
N PRO A 130 -23.99 34.64 -18.33
CA PRO A 130 -24.34 35.85 -17.57
C PRO A 130 -24.52 35.61 -16.06
N ASP A 131 -25.06 34.44 -15.67
CA ASP A 131 -25.29 34.06 -14.27
C ASP A 131 -24.08 33.38 -13.60
N GLY A 132 -22.89 33.47 -14.19
CA GLY A 132 -21.70 32.70 -13.79
C GLY A 132 -21.13 33.02 -12.39
N CYS A 133 -21.58 34.09 -11.73
CA CYS A 133 -21.18 34.43 -10.36
C CYS A 133 -22.23 35.30 -9.66
N ASN A 134 -22.59 34.96 -8.41
CA ASN A 134 -23.54 35.71 -7.56
C ASN A 134 -23.16 37.19 -7.30
N HIS A 135 -21.96 37.63 -7.69
CA HIS A 135 -21.48 39.00 -7.52
C HIS A 135 -21.42 39.80 -8.83
N GLY A 136 -21.73 39.20 -9.99
CA GLY A 136 -21.72 39.87 -11.30
C GLY A 136 -20.43 40.66 -11.58
N GLU A 137 -20.56 41.84 -12.20
CA GLU A 137 -19.41 42.74 -12.45
C GLU A 137 -18.75 43.26 -11.17
N ALA A 138 -19.50 43.35 -10.06
CA ALA A 138 -19.01 43.76 -8.74
C ALA A 138 -18.11 42.68 -8.07
N CYS A 139 -17.93 41.51 -8.70
CA CYS A 139 -17.05 40.46 -8.22
C CYS A 139 -15.60 40.98 -8.04
N ARG A 140 -15.08 40.89 -6.81
CA ARG A 140 -13.70 41.25 -6.44
C ARG A 140 -12.64 40.41 -7.17
N TYR A 141 -13.02 39.26 -7.71
CA TYR A 141 -12.17 38.35 -8.47
C TYR A 141 -12.37 38.51 -9.98
N ALA A 142 -11.34 38.21 -10.76
CA ALA A 142 -11.38 38.26 -12.22
C ALA A 142 -12.15 37.06 -12.79
N HIS A 143 -13.11 37.30 -13.67
CA HIS A 143 -13.86 36.26 -14.38
C HIS A 143 -13.08 35.72 -15.59
N THR A 144 -12.24 36.55 -16.22
CA THR A 144 -11.39 36.19 -17.36
C THR A 144 -9.94 36.67 -17.17
N GLU A 145 -9.03 36.31 -18.08
CA GLU A 145 -7.64 36.80 -18.08
C GLU A 145 -7.54 38.30 -18.44
N GLU A 146 -8.51 38.82 -19.20
CA GLU A 146 -8.59 40.23 -19.61
C GLU A 146 -8.93 41.13 -18.42
N GLU A 147 -9.79 40.66 -17.51
CA GLU A 147 -10.04 41.33 -16.22
C GLU A 147 -8.87 41.24 -15.24
N LEU A 148 -8.01 40.22 -15.37
CA LEU A 148 -6.98 39.90 -14.39
C LEU A 148 -5.90 40.99 -14.35
N ARG A 149 -5.55 41.43 -13.15
CA ARG A 149 -4.47 42.38 -12.84
C ARG A 149 -3.31 41.70 -12.09
N PRO A 150 -2.07 42.24 -12.19
CA PRO A 150 -0.99 41.84 -11.30
C PRO A 150 -1.33 42.22 -9.85
N ARG A 151 -0.76 41.48 -8.90
CA ARG A 151 -0.78 41.81 -7.47
C ARG A 151 0.17 42.99 -7.18
N PRO A 152 0.07 43.64 -6.00
CA PRO A 152 1.01 44.70 -5.59
C PRO A 152 2.49 44.28 -5.52
N ASP A 153 2.77 42.97 -5.40
CA ASP A 153 4.12 42.39 -5.47
C ASP A 153 4.62 42.15 -6.92
N GLY A 154 3.85 42.57 -7.93
CA GLY A 154 4.13 42.38 -9.35
C GLY A 154 3.77 40.99 -9.90
N THR A 155 3.38 40.04 -9.05
CA THR A 155 3.10 38.66 -9.48
C THR A 155 1.68 38.48 -10.03
N TRP A 156 1.50 37.48 -10.89
CA TRP A 156 0.21 37.08 -11.45
C TRP A 156 -0.41 35.93 -10.63
N ASP A 157 -1.72 35.71 -10.75
CA ASP A 157 -2.40 34.53 -10.16
C ASP A 157 -1.71 33.23 -10.63
N PRO A 158 -1.22 32.35 -9.73
CA PRO A 158 -0.49 31.14 -10.13
C PRO A 158 -1.28 30.16 -11.01
N THR A 159 -2.61 30.30 -11.08
CA THR A 159 -3.49 29.49 -11.94
C THR A 159 -3.80 30.14 -13.29
N SER A 160 -3.35 31.39 -13.51
CA SER A 160 -3.47 32.13 -14.76
C SER A 160 -2.55 31.60 -15.86
N ASP A 161 -2.95 31.79 -17.11
CA ASP A 161 -2.10 31.45 -18.27
C ASP A 161 -0.94 32.45 -18.43
N ARG A 162 -1.08 33.69 -17.95
CA ARG A 162 0.02 34.66 -17.83
C ARG A 162 1.12 34.16 -16.88
N ALA A 163 0.77 33.68 -15.68
CA ALA A 163 1.73 33.10 -14.74
C ALA A 163 2.40 31.82 -15.29
N LYS A 164 1.65 30.94 -15.96
CA LYS A 164 2.20 29.73 -16.60
C LYS A 164 3.18 30.08 -17.73
N LYS A 165 2.89 31.11 -18.53
CA LYS A 165 3.79 31.55 -19.59
C LYS A 165 5.08 32.16 -19.04
N LEU A 166 4.99 33.01 -18.02
CA LEU A 166 6.17 33.58 -17.34
C LEU A 166 7.05 32.50 -16.71
N ARG A 167 6.45 31.48 -16.06
CA ARG A 167 7.21 30.35 -15.50
C ARG A 167 8.03 29.59 -16.54
N ARG A 168 7.45 29.31 -17.71
CA ARG A 168 8.18 28.64 -18.80
C ARG A 168 9.38 29.44 -19.29
N VAL A 169 9.24 30.76 -19.44
CA VAL A 169 10.38 31.62 -19.83
C VAL A 169 11.48 31.59 -18.76
N SER A 170 11.12 31.69 -17.47
CA SER A 170 12.12 31.58 -16.38
C SER A 170 12.72 30.19 -16.22
N GLU A 171 12.05 29.13 -16.68
CA GLU A 171 12.59 27.77 -16.74
C GLU A 171 13.56 27.61 -17.93
N GLU A 172 13.27 28.24 -19.07
CA GLU A 172 14.12 28.27 -20.27
C GLU A 172 15.39 29.12 -20.11
N GLU A 173 15.33 30.22 -19.34
CA GLU A 173 16.50 31.07 -19.02
C GLU A 173 17.33 30.53 -17.84
N GLY A 174 16.80 29.57 -17.06
CA GLY A 174 17.38 29.11 -15.80
C GLY A 174 18.47 28.04 -15.91
N GLU A 175 18.51 27.23 -16.98
CA GLU A 175 19.49 26.13 -17.13
C GLU A 175 20.89 26.59 -17.61
N GLY A 176 21.17 27.90 -17.56
CA GLY A 176 22.33 28.54 -18.20
C GLY A 176 23.62 28.69 -17.37
N ALA A 177 23.67 28.36 -16.07
CA ALA A 177 24.89 28.53 -15.27
C ALA A 177 25.03 27.59 -14.05
N ALA A 178 26.19 26.92 -13.96
CA ALA A 178 26.91 26.38 -12.79
C ALA A 178 26.11 25.84 -11.57
N GLY A 179 26.32 24.55 -11.21
CA GLY A 179 25.78 24.05 -9.93
C GLY A 179 26.15 22.65 -9.41
N GLU A 180 26.71 21.71 -10.20
CA GLU A 180 26.85 20.32 -9.73
C GLU A 180 28.15 19.60 -10.18
N GLU A 181 29.30 20.11 -9.75
CA GLU A 181 30.54 19.31 -9.65
C GLU A 181 30.69 18.65 -8.27
N ARG A 182 31.57 17.63 -8.21
CA ARG A 182 32.10 16.97 -7.00
C ARG A 182 31.18 15.98 -6.26
N ALA A 183 30.73 14.95 -6.99
CA ALA A 183 30.31 13.67 -6.38
C ALA A 183 30.61 12.45 -7.29
N ARG A 184 31.86 12.33 -7.78
CA ARG A 184 32.35 11.13 -8.49
C ARG A 184 33.76 10.78 -8.01
N ASP A 185 34.02 9.46 -7.93
CA ASP A 185 35.29 8.75 -7.69
C ASP A 185 35.31 7.75 -6.52
N ARG A 186 34.29 6.89 -6.51
CA ARG A 186 34.45 5.46 -6.18
C ARG A 186 33.38 4.67 -6.96
N TRP A 187 33.69 3.43 -7.32
CA TRP A 187 33.08 2.54 -8.35
C TRP A 187 33.87 2.59 -9.65
N GLY A 188 34.47 1.44 -10.00
CA GLY A 188 35.42 1.31 -11.10
C GLY A 188 34.78 1.26 -12.49
N GLN A 189 35.62 1.22 -13.51
CA GLN A 189 35.21 0.93 -14.89
C GLN A 189 34.95 -0.57 -15.04
N GLU A 190 33.76 -1.01 -14.65
CA GLU A 190 33.22 -2.27 -15.16
C GLU A 190 32.75 -2.02 -16.61
N GLU A 191 33.39 -2.70 -17.58
CA GLU A 191 32.83 -2.78 -18.92
C GLU A 191 31.56 -3.61 -18.89
N VAL A 192 30.46 -3.04 -19.38
CA VAL A 192 29.20 -3.76 -19.52
C VAL A 192 29.34 -4.73 -20.69
N THR A 193 29.66 -5.98 -20.38
CA THR A 193 29.54 -7.09 -21.32
C THR A 193 28.07 -7.29 -21.67
N PHE A 194 27.77 -7.24 -22.96
CA PHE A 194 26.44 -7.49 -23.52
C PHE A 194 26.49 -8.78 -24.33
N ASP A 195 25.36 -9.50 -24.42
CA ASP A 195 25.29 -10.71 -25.23
C ASP A 195 25.31 -10.37 -26.72
N GLU A 196 26.38 -10.71 -27.45
CA GLU A 196 26.48 -10.49 -28.90
C GLU A 196 25.45 -11.30 -29.71
N SER A 197 24.91 -12.39 -29.15
CA SER A 197 23.89 -13.21 -29.82
C SER A 197 22.48 -12.59 -29.78
N SER A 198 22.24 -11.62 -28.89
CA SER A 198 20.94 -10.93 -28.78
C SER A 198 20.94 -9.61 -29.57
N LEU A 199 20.17 -9.54 -30.65
CA LEU A 199 20.01 -8.32 -31.45
C LEU A 199 18.95 -7.34 -30.90
N ASP A 200 18.24 -7.72 -29.84
CA ASP A 200 17.24 -6.87 -29.17
C ASP A 200 17.90 -6.12 -27.98
N LYS A 201 18.07 -4.80 -28.11
CA LYS A 201 18.73 -3.96 -27.09
C LYS A 201 17.83 -2.86 -26.53
N CYS A 202 18.10 -2.49 -25.28
CA CYS A 202 17.49 -1.38 -24.56
C CYS A 202 18.50 -0.22 -24.46
N LEU A 203 18.18 0.90 -25.10
CA LEU A 203 18.96 2.14 -25.00
C LEU A 203 18.49 2.93 -23.78
N VAL A 204 19.36 3.06 -22.79
CA VAL A 204 19.11 3.70 -21.49
C VAL A 204 19.81 5.06 -21.42
N GLY A 205 19.11 6.09 -20.93
CA GLY A 205 19.64 7.45 -20.79
C GLY A 205 19.09 8.46 -21.81
N LEU A 206 18.14 8.03 -22.65
CA LEU A 206 17.48 8.89 -23.64
C LEU A 206 16.65 10.00 -22.98
N SER A 207 16.51 11.14 -23.65
CA SER A 207 15.67 12.25 -23.17
C SER A 207 14.20 11.85 -22.99
N ARG A 208 13.56 12.30 -21.91
CA ARG A 208 12.13 12.06 -21.62
C ARG A 208 11.20 12.67 -22.67
N HIS A 209 11.66 13.70 -23.37
CA HIS A 209 10.87 14.47 -24.34
C HIS A 209 10.82 13.79 -25.71
N TRP A 210 11.79 12.91 -26.04
CA TRP A 210 11.80 12.18 -27.30
C TRP A 210 10.63 11.20 -27.42
N LEU A 211 10.01 11.19 -28.60
CA LEU A 211 9.08 10.17 -29.08
C LEU A 211 9.84 9.09 -29.89
N THR A 212 9.14 8.07 -30.39
CA THR A 212 9.72 7.08 -31.32
C THR A 212 10.43 7.74 -32.50
N ASP A 213 9.82 8.75 -33.10
CA ASP A 213 10.32 9.31 -34.37
C ASP A 213 11.59 10.13 -34.14
N ARG A 214 11.74 10.82 -32.99
CA ARG A 214 13.01 11.48 -32.64
C ARG A 214 14.10 10.47 -32.26
N LEU A 215 13.75 9.30 -31.71
CA LEU A 215 14.73 8.23 -31.54
C LEU A 215 15.21 7.68 -32.90
N LYS A 216 14.29 7.44 -33.84
CA LYS A 216 14.64 7.04 -35.22
C LYS A 216 15.59 8.06 -35.86
N SER A 217 15.15 9.32 -35.99
CA SER A 217 15.97 10.37 -36.58
C SER A 217 17.33 10.54 -35.89
N PHE A 218 17.43 10.31 -34.58
CA PHE A 218 18.73 10.32 -33.89
C PHE A 218 19.62 9.14 -34.28
N LEU A 219 19.09 7.91 -34.39
CA LEU A 219 19.86 6.75 -34.87
C LEU A 219 20.27 6.95 -36.34
N ASP A 220 19.37 7.48 -37.17
CA ASP A 220 19.62 7.82 -38.57
C ASP A 220 20.71 8.93 -38.69
N GLU A 221 20.64 9.98 -37.86
CA GLU A 221 21.65 11.06 -37.73
C GLU A 221 23.03 10.54 -37.31
N GLN A 222 23.08 9.42 -36.59
CA GLN A 222 24.32 8.76 -36.15
C GLN A 222 24.78 7.64 -37.10
N GLY A 223 24.09 7.42 -38.23
CA GLY A 223 24.43 6.37 -39.20
C GLY A 223 24.18 4.94 -38.71
N ILE A 224 23.37 4.76 -37.67
CA ILE A 224 23.09 3.46 -37.04
C ILE A 224 21.89 2.81 -37.73
N SER A 225 22.11 1.71 -38.45
CA SER A 225 21.04 0.87 -39.01
C SER A 225 20.33 0.04 -37.94
N TYR A 226 19.02 -0.15 -38.07
CA TYR A 226 18.18 -0.97 -37.18
C TYR A 226 16.93 -1.48 -37.91
N ALA A 227 16.42 -2.65 -37.50
CA ALA A 227 15.15 -3.20 -38.00
C ALA A 227 13.94 -2.46 -37.41
N VAL A 228 13.95 -2.22 -36.09
CA VAL A 228 12.82 -1.64 -35.35
C VAL A 228 13.34 -0.77 -34.20
N ALA A 229 12.95 0.51 -34.15
CA ALA A 229 13.15 1.38 -32.99
C ALA A 229 11.80 1.87 -32.43
N LYS A 230 11.62 1.83 -31.11
CA LYS A 230 10.39 2.26 -30.40
C LYS A 230 10.71 3.01 -29.10
N LYS A 231 10.03 4.14 -28.85
CA LYS A 231 10.18 4.93 -27.62
C LYS A 231 8.87 5.57 -27.16
N LYS A 232 8.49 5.34 -25.89
CA LYS A 232 7.32 5.95 -25.25
C LYS A 232 7.67 7.34 -24.67
N LYS A 233 6.76 8.30 -24.82
CA LYS A 233 6.88 9.66 -24.23
C LYS A 233 7.06 9.57 -22.71
N GLY A 234 7.95 10.39 -22.15
CA GLY A 234 8.23 10.46 -20.71
C GLY A 234 9.20 9.40 -20.18
N MET A 235 9.45 8.30 -20.91
CA MET A 235 10.44 7.28 -20.53
C MET A 235 11.86 7.71 -20.94
N THR A 236 12.86 7.36 -20.13
CA THR A 236 14.30 7.57 -20.41
C THR A 236 14.97 6.38 -21.09
N VAL A 237 14.16 5.46 -21.62
CA VAL A 237 14.60 4.24 -22.31
C VAL A 237 13.87 4.10 -23.64
N GLY A 238 14.50 3.43 -24.60
CA GLY A 238 13.93 3.06 -25.90
C GLY A 238 14.45 1.69 -26.32
N PHE A 239 13.67 0.97 -27.11
CA PHE A 239 14.01 -0.39 -27.55
C PHE A 239 14.39 -0.36 -29.02
N VAL A 240 15.49 -1.03 -29.37
CA VAL A 240 16.04 -1.12 -30.72
C VAL A 240 16.38 -2.58 -31.02
N THR A 241 15.82 -3.10 -32.12
CA THR A 241 16.15 -4.41 -32.69
C THR A 241 17.08 -4.18 -33.89
N PHE A 242 18.27 -4.79 -33.87
CA PHE A 242 19.23 -4.79 -34.97
C PHE A 242 19.00 -5.99 -35.91
N GLU A 243 19.54 -5.93 -37.13
CA GLU A 243 19.48 -7.03 -38.11
C GLU A 243 20.72 -7.92 -38.08
N THR A 244 21.88 -7.37 -37.72
CA THR A 244 23.16 -8.11 -37.64
C THR A 244 24.01 -7.69 -36.44
N VAL A 245 24.98 -8.52 -36.07
CA VAL A 245 25.91 -8.26 -34.94
C VAL A 245 26.84 -7.09 -35.25
N GLU A 246 27.14 -6.84 -36.53
CA GLU A 246 27.96 -5.71 -37.00
C GLU A 246 27.23 -4.37 -36.82
N GLN A 247 25.92 -4.33 -37.10
CA GLN A 247 25.08 -3.16 -36.80
C GLN A 247 25.08 -2.86 -35.28
N LEU A 248 24.98 -3.92 -34.45
CA LEU A 248 25.05 -3.81 -33.00
C LEU A 248 26.40 -3.28 -32.51
N ARG A 249 27.53 -3.83 -32.99
CA ARG A 249 28.88 -3.37 -32.59
C ARG A 249 29.11 -1.90 -32.95
N ASN A 250 28.75 -1.51 -34.18
CA ASN A 250 28.77 -0.10 -34.62
C ASN A 250 27.94 0.78 -33.68
N ALA A 251 26.69 0.38 -33.37
CA ALA A 251 25.84 1.11 -32.45
C ALA A 251 26.44 1.25 -31.04
N VAL A 252 27.12 0.21 -30.53
CA VAL A 252 27.81 0.25 -29.21
C VAL A 252 28.93 1.28 -29.22
N GLU A 253 29.74 1.36 -30.27
CA GLU A 253 30.82 2.34 -30.39
C GLU A 253 30.26 3.76 -30.52
N VAL A 254 29.37 4.00 -31.49
CA VAL A 254 28.83 5.33 -31.77
C VAL A 254 27.99 5.90 -30.62
N LEU A 255 27.25 5.05 -29.88
CA LEU A 255 26.44 5.49 -28.73
C LEU A 255 27.23 5.59 -27.41
N LYS A 256 28.43 5.00 -27.30
CA LYS A 256 29.35 5.27 -26.18
C LYS A 256 29.83 6.73 -26.19
N GLU A 257 30.06 7.28 -27.38
CA GLU A 257 30.55 8.66 -27.59
C GLU A 257 29.42 9.70 -27.59
N ASN A 258 28.31 9.41 -28.28
CA ASN A 258 27.22 10.35 -28.47
C ASN A 258 26.26 10.46 -27.26
N ARG A 259 25.99 11.69 -26.83
CA ARG A 259 25.23 11.99 -25.60
C ARG A 259 23.83 12.54 -25.90
N SER A 260 22.81 11.97 -25.27
CA SER A 260 21.44 12.51 -25.27
C SER A 260 21.26 13.45 -24.08
N GLY A 261 21.19 14.77 -24.33
CA GLY A 261 20.92 15.77 -23.28
C GLY A 261 21.99 15.75 -22.17
N GLY A 262 23.26 15.78 -22.56
CA GLY A 262 24.41 15.72 -21.65
C GLY A 262 24.72 14.35 -21.06
N LYS A 263 23.80 13.38 -21.13
CA LYS A 263 23.97 12.03 -20.55
C LYS A 263 24.42 11.02 -21.61
N GLN A 264 25.38 10.17 -21.22
CA GLN A 264 25.83 9.05 -22.05
C GLN A 264 24.68 8.05 -22.24
N ILE A 265 24.49 7.59 -23.47
CA ILE A 265 23.53 6.54 -23.79
C ILE A 265 24.20 5.21 -23.49
N LYS A 266 23.57 4.37 -22.64
CA LYS A 266 24.03 3.02 -22.38
C LYS A 266 23.21 2.04 -23.20
N ILE A 267 23.88 1.10 -23.86
CA ILE A 267 23.23 -0.08 -24.42
C ILE A 267 23.20 -1.15 -23.32
N ALA A 268 22.03 -1.69 -23.05
CA ALA A 268 21.82 -2.89 -22.24
C ALA A 268 21.07 -3.92 -23.09
N ASP A 269 21.17 -5.21 -22.74
CA ASP A 269 20.31 -6.22 -23.34
C ASP A 269 18.84 -5.89 -23.05
N ALA A 270 17.99 -5.82 -24.08
CA ALA A 270 16.56 -5.82 -23.83
C ALA A 270 16.23 -7.25 -23.39
N ASN A 271 15.87 -7.43 -22.12
CA ASN A 271 15.47 -8.74 -21.59
C ASN A 271 14.03 -9.08 -22.04
N ARG A 272 13.85 -9.05 -23.36
CA ARG A 272 12.64 -9.20 -24.15
C ARG A 272 12.71 -10.60 -24.75
N ARG A 273 12.28 -11.60 -23.98
CA ARG A 273 11.98 -12.92 -24.58
C ARG A 273 10.70 -12.79 -25.38
N SER A 274 10.89 -12.45 -26.65
CA SER A 274 9.85 -12.28 -27.65
C SER A 274 9.20 -13.63 -27.93
N HIS A 275 7.90 -13.70 -27.68
CA HIS A 275 7.07 -14.74 -28.28
C HIS A 275 7.14 -14.60 -29.81
N GLN A 276 7.26 -15.75 -30.48
CA GLN A 276 6.91 -16.02 -31.88
C GLN A 276 8.00 -15.89 -32.96
N LYS A 277 8.39 -17.07 -33.48
CA LYS A 277 8.29 -17.34 -34.92
C LYS A 277 7.66 -18.72 -35.13
N LEU A 278 6.83 -18.87 -36.16
CA LEU A 278 6.00 -20.06 -36.40
C LEU A 278 6.71 -21.07 -37.34
N HIS A 279 6.13 -22.27 -37.36
CA HIS A 279 6.47 -23.47 -38.13
C HIS A 279 7.15 -23.29 -39.50
N ALA A 280 8.06 -24.21 -39.79
CA ALA A 280 8.22 -24.82 -41.10
C ALA A 280 8.36 -26.36 -40.92
N GLU A 281 7.67 -27.13 -41.74
CA GLU A 281 7.85 -28.60 -41.89
C GLU A 281 9.04 -28.84 -42.85
N GLY A 282 9.82 -29.92 -42.86
CA GLY A 282 9.91 -31.21 -42.13
C GLY A 282 11.21 -31.90 -42.63
N PRO A 283 11.36 -33.23 -42.73
CA PRO A 283 10.49 -34.34 -42.30
C PRO A 283 11.20 -35.34 -41.34
N VAL A 284 10.59 -36.50 -41.13
CA VAL A 284 10.97 -37.59 -40.20
C VAL A 284 12.26 -38.35 -40.56
N SER A 285 13.01 -38.81 -39.56
CA SER A 285 13.75 -40.10 -39.61
C SER A 285 13.85 -40.75 -38.20
N ASN A 286 13.96 -42.09 -38.15
CA ASN A 286 13.92 -42.92 -36.93
C ASN A 286 15.32 -43.26 -36.37
N ASN A 287 15.41 -43.50 -35.04
CA ASN A 287 15.80 -44.80 -34.43
C ASN A 287 16.19 -44.71 -32.93
N GLY A 288 15.88 -45.76 -32.14
CA GLY A 288 16.40 -46.02 -30.76
C GLY A 288 15.83 -45.12 -29.64
N ALA A 289 15.16 -45.56 -28.57
CA ALA A 289 14.91 -46.86 -27.93
C ALA A 289 16.10 -47.52 -27.17
N ALA A 290 16.18 -47.30 -25.83
CA ALA A 290 16.33 -48.33 -24.78
C ALA A 290 16.47 -47.73 -23.35
N THR A 291 15.92 -48.43 -22.34
CA THR A 291 16.31 -48.58 -20.90
C THR A 291 16.96 -47.41 -20.13
N GLU A 292 16.39 -46.89 -19.03
CA GLU A 292 16.15 -47.50 -17.69
C GLU A 292 17.38 -47.63 -16.75
N ASN A 293 17.31 -46.96 -15.59
CA ASN A 293 17.88 -47.32 -14.27
C ASN A 293 19.44 -47.41 -14.14
N SER A 294 20.08 -47.22 -12.98
CA SER A 294 19.65 -46.89 -11.59
C SER A 294 20.69 -46.01 -10.87
N SER A 295 20.40 -45.68 -9.61
CA SER A 295 21.28 -45.06 -8.61
C SER A 295 22.66 -45.70 -8.41
N ASP A 296 23.68 -44.92 -8.01
CA ASP A 296 24.15 -44.95 -6.61
C ASP A 296 24.99 -43.72 -6.21
N ALA A 297 25.27 -43.56 -4.90
CA ALA A 297 25.91 -42.38 -4.32
C ALA A 297 27.36 -42.59 -3.83
N ALA A 298 28.23 -41.59 -4.01
CA ALA A 298 29.55 -41.54 -3.38
C ALA A 298 30.09 -40.10 -3.23
N ALA A 299 30.74 -39.82 -2.09
CA ALA A 299 31.55 -38.63 -1.80
C ALA A 299 32.50 -38.97 -0.61
N PRO A 300 33.56 -38.18 -0.32
CA PRO A 300 34.10 -37.01 -1.02
C PRO A 300 35.56 -37.22 -1.50
N ALA A 301 36.16 -36.19 -2.11
CA ALA A 301 37.61 -36.05 -2.27
C ALA A 301 38.00 -34.55 -2.31
N ASP A 302 39.12 -34.19 -1.67
CA ASP A 302 39.54 -32.80 -1.47
C ASP A 302 40.36 -32.18 -2.62
N GLY A 303 40.31 -30.85 -2.70
CA GLY A 303 41.55 -30.05 -2.80
C GLY A 303 42.10 -29.70 -4.18
N ALA A 304 41.46 -28.78 -4.90
CA ALA A 304 42.12 -27.98 -5.94
C ALA A 304 41.53 -26.56 -6.03
N SER A 305 42.18 -25.57 -5.39
CA SER A 305 41.74 -24.17 -5.41
C SER A 305 42.13 -23.44 -6.70
N GLY A 306 41.20 -23.34 -7.65
CA GLY A 306 41.27 -22.36 -8.74
C GLY A 306 40.68 -21.01 -8.30
N PRO A 307 41.14 -19.87 -8.84
CA PRO A 307 40.54 -18.57 -8.53
C PRO A 307 39.14 -18.48 -9.16
N GLU A 308 38.11 -18.35 -8.33
CA GLU A 308 36.75 -18.11 -8.82
C GLU A 308 36.68 -16.78 -9.56
N ALA A 309 36.42 -16.84 -10.87
CA ALA A 309 36.01 -15.67 -11.61
C ALA A 309 34.65 -15.20 -11.06
N ALA A 310 34.61 -14.01 -10.47
CA ALA A 310 33.42 -13.46 -9.84
C ALA A 310 32.31 -13.18 -10.87
N GLY A 311 31.54 -14.21 -11.19
CA GLY A 311 30.40 -14.12 -12.09
C GLY A 311 29.35 -13.16 -11.53
N ALA A 312 28.92 -12.19 -12.35
CA ALA A 312 27.89 -11.24 -11.96
C ALA A 312 26.62 -11.98 -11.51
N SER A 313 26.30 -11.89 -10.22
CA SER A 313 25.21 -12.67 -9.62
C SER A 313 23.88 -12.37 -10.32
N LYS A 314 23.23 -13.43 -10.81
CA LYS A 314 21.91 -13.32 -11.44
C LYS A 314 20.88 -13.00 -10.36
N ARG A 315 20.52 -11.72 -10.27
CA ARG A 315 19.54 -11.17 -9.31
C ARG A 315 18.34 -12.11 -9.14
N THR A 316 18.19 -12.62 -7.92
CA THR A 316 17.20 -13.64 -7.57
C THR A 316 15.86 -13.02 -7.19
N VAL A 317 14.85 -13.87 -6.99
CA VAL A 317 13.56 -13.46 -6.43
C VAL A 317 13.71 -12.98 -4.99
N ARG A 318 14.56 -13.65 -4.18
CA ARG A 318 14.92 -13.21 -2.81
C ARG A 318 15.47 -11.80 -2.78
N ASP A 319 16.34 -11.44 -3.74
CA ASP A 319 16.90 -10.08 -3.85
C ASP A 319 15.86 -9.02 -4.26
N ALA A 320 14.87 -9.41 -5.06
CA ALA A 320 13.81 -8.51 -5.52
C ALA A 320 12.72 -8.29 -4.46
N VAL A 321 12.38 -9.33 -3.69
CA VAL A 321 11.22 -9.35 -2.77
C VAL A 321 11.63 -9.12 -1.30
N THR A 322 12.84 -9.53 -0.93
CA THR A 322 13.38 -9.48 0.44
C THR A 322 14.86 -9.05 0.44
N PRO A 323 15.20 -7.84 -0.03
CA PRO A 323 16.59 -7.41 -0.30
C PRO A 323 17.54 -7.41 0.92
N LEU A 324 17.02 -7.46 2.15
CA LEU A 324 17.81 -7.53 3.39
C LEU A 324 17.91 -8.96 3.97
N ALA A 325 17.31 -9.97 3.33
CA ALA A 325 17.28 -11.34 3.84
C ALA A 325 18.63 -12.08 3.78
N HIS A 326 19.67 -11.47 3.24
CA HIS A 326 21.05 -11.94 3.36
C HIS A 326 21.71 -11.55 4.70
N MET A 327 21.06 -10.71 5.51
CA MET A 327 21.53 -10.22 6.80
C MET A 327 20.78 -10.91 7.96
N ALA A 328 21.47 -11.15 9.08
CA ALA A 328 20.83 -11.55 10.33
C ALA A 328 19.81 -10.50 10.79
N TYR A 329 18.74 -10.91 11.47
CA TYR A 329 17.62 -10.02 11.78
C TYR A 329 18.03 -8.82 12.66
N SER A 330 18.94 -9.03 13.62
CA SER A 330 19.63 -7.98 14.40
C SER A 330 20.20 -6.87 13.51
N ASP A 331 20.86 -7.27 12.43
CA ASP A 331 21.61 -6.38 11.56
C ASP A 331 20.65 -5.66 10.62
N GLN A 332 19.54 -6.30 10.24
CA GLN A 332 18.43 -5.63 9.55
C GLN A 332 17.80 -4.55 10.43
N LEU A 333 17.66 -4.77 11.74
CA LEU A 333 17.10 -3.79 12.68
C LEU A 333 18.05 -2.59 12.86
N GLU A 334 19.36 -2.82 13.06
CA GLU A 334 20.32 -1.72 13.15
C GLU A 334 20.50 -1.00 11.81
N HIS A 335 20.48 -1.71 10.67
CA HIS A 335 20.46 -1.08 9.35
C HIS A 335 19.24 -0.17 9.15
N LYS A 336 18.05 -0.60 9.57
CA LYS A 336 16.82 0.22 9.56
C LYS A 336 16.93 1.43 10.49
N LYS A 337 17.40 1.23 11.73
CA LYS A 337 17.61 2.26 12.76
C LYS A 337 18.60 3.33 12.28
N SER A 338 19.74 2.92 11.76
CA SER A 338 20.75 3.79 11.16
C SER A 338 20.21 4.52 9.92
N SER A 339 19.45 3.85 9.05
CA SER A 339 18.79 4.48 7.89
C SER A 339 17.80 5.58 8.31
N VAL A 340 16.95 5.31 9.30
CA VAL A 340 16.01 6.30 9.87
C VAL A 340 16.78 7.45 10.52
N ALA A 341 17.83 7.17 11.31
CA ALA A 341 18.67 8.21 11.91
C ALA A 341 19.30 9.15 10.86
N GLN A 342 19.74 8.64 9.71
CA GLN A 342 20.25 9.47 8.61
C GLN A 342 19.14 10.25 7.89
N LEU A 343 17.93 9.68 7.77
CA LEU A 343 16.77 10.39 7.24
C LEU A 343 16.36 11.56 8.14
N LEU A 344 16.29 11.37 9.46
CA LEU A 344 16.00 12.42 10.44
C LEU A 344 17.09 13.52 10.40
N LYS A 345 18.38 13.16 10.34
CA LYS A 345 19.49 14.12 10.14
C LYS A 345 19.43 14.85 8.79
N LYS A 346 18.84 14.26 7.76
CA LYS A 346 18.58 14.93 6.47
C LYS A 346 17.38 15.87 6.58
N LEU A 347 16.32 15.47 7.27
CA LEU A 347 15.15 16.31 7.54
C LEU A 347 15.52 17.59 8.30
N THR A 348 16.24 17.49 9.42
CA THR A 348 16.72 18.64 10.20
C THR A 348 17.53 19.62 9.35
N ARG A 349 18.50 19.11 8.57
CA ARG A 349 19.35 19.94 7.69
C ARG A 349 18.56 20.61 6.58
N ASN A 350 17.59 19.92 5.99
CA ASN A 350 16.76 20.46 4.91
C ASN A 350 15.75 21.48 5.44
N ALA A 351 15.10 21.21 6.57
CA ALA A 351 14.19 22.14 7.22
C ALA A 351 14.93 23.43 7.63
N LYS A 352 16.11 23.31 8.25
CA LYS A 352 16.95 24.49 8.58
C LYS A 352 17.38 25.31 7.35
N LYS A 353 17.54 24.69 6.18
CA LYS A 353 17.82 25.38 4.91
C LYS A 353 16.58 26.00 4.27
N ALA A 354 15.38 25.51 4.60
CA ALA A 354 14.11 25.99 4.04
C ALA A 354 13.48 27.09 4.90
N CYS A 355 13.85 27.21 6.18
CA CYS A 355 13.51 28.37 7.01
C CYS A 355 14.15 29.65 6.43
N PRO A 356 13.37 30.71 6.18
CA PRO A 356 13.90 32.04 5.86
C PRO A 356 14.79 32.59 6.98
N ALA A 357 15.76 33.45 6.64
CA ALA A 357 16.75 33.96 7.60
C ALA A 357 16.16 34.91 8.66
N ASP A 358 14.99 35.48 8.37
CA ASP A 358 14.15 36.33 9.21
C ASP A 358 13.17 35.56 10.11
N VAL A 359 13.04 34.24 9.93
CA VAL A 359 12.14 33.38 10.71
C VAL A 359 12.92 32.59 11.76
N THR A 360 12.55 32.76 13.03
CA THR A 360 13.11 31.98 14.15
C THR A 360 12.97 30.48 13.91
N LEU A 361 14.07 29.74 14.01
CA LEU A 361 14.08 28.29 13.82
C LEU A 361 13.26 27.58 14.92
N PRO A 362 12.27 26.73 14.56
CA PRO A 362 11.53 25.92 15.52
C PRO A 362 12.44 25.13 16.47
N ASP A 363 12.00 24.97 17.72
CA ASP A 363 12.81 24.39 18.80
C ASP A 363 13.38 23.01 18.47
N TRP A 364 12.63 22.16 17.75
CA TRP A 364 13.10 20.84 17.32
C TRP A 364 14.28 20.90 16.32
N ILE A 365 14.43 22.00 15.57
CA ILE A 365 15.58 22.27 14.70
C ILE A 365 16.74 22.86 15.51
N SER A 366 16.43 23.80 16.42
CA SER A 366 17.41 24.50 17.24
C SER A 366 18.10 23.55 18.23
N ASN A 367 17.32 22.70 18.91
CA ASN A 367 17.78 21.74 19.91
C ASN A 367 18.33 20.44 19.28
N ALA A 368 18.13 20.20 17.98
CA ALA A 368 18.58 19.01 17.27
C ALA A 368 20.06 18.62 17.55
N LYS A 369 20.94 19.61 17.75
CA LYS A 369 22.35 19.37 18.11
C LYS A 369 22.51 18.51 19.36
N GLN A 370 21.66 18.69 20.37
CA GLN A 370 21.70 17.97 21.65
C GLN A 370 21.38 16.47 21.46
N ILE A 371 20.55 16.14 20.47
CA ILE A 371 20.16 14.79 20.07
C ILE A 371 20.90 14.32 18.79
N GLY A 372 22.18 14.70 18.65
CA GLY A 372 23.05 14.19 17.58
C GLY A 372 22.68 14.63 16.15
N GLY A 373 21.88 15.69 16.01
CA GLY A 373 21.39 16.23 14.74
C GLY A 373 20.06 15.64 14.25
N LEU A 374 19.43 14.74 15.02
CA LEU A 374 18.10 14.20 14.72
C LEU A 374 17.02 15.29 14.86
N SER A 375 15.87 15.12 14.19
CA SER A 375 14.71 16.00 14.31
C SER A 375 13.82 15.69 15.52
N CYS A 376 13.99 14.50 16.11
CA CYS A 376 13.29 14.00 17.29
C CYS A 376 14.12 12.87 17.93
N LYS A 377 13.80 12.48 19.17
CA LYS A 377 14.37 11.28 19.80
C LYS A 377 13.96 10.04 18.98
N LEU A 378 14.95 9.24 18.56
CA LEU A 378 14.70 7.95 17.94
C LEU A 378 14.85 6.86 19.01
N GLU A 379 13.76 6.18 19.37
CA GLU A 379 13.77 5.19 20.45
C GLU A 379 14.31 3.82 19.99
N GLY A 380 14.19 3.51 18.70
CA GLY A 380 14.73 2.30 18.09
C GLY A 380 13.94 1.89 16.84
N ILE A 381 14.03 0.61 16.50
CA ILE A 381 13.11 -0.09 15.59
C ILE A 381 12.56 -1.25 16.39
N LEU A 382 11.23 -1.34 16.55
CA LEU A 382 10.61 -2.47 17.22
C LEU A 382 10.65 -3.71 16.34
N GLU A 383 10.83 -4.87 16.97
CA GLU A 383 10.91 -6.15 16.29
C GLU A 383 9.51 -6.66 15.88
N SER A 384 9.45 -7.36 14.75
CA SER A 384 8.24 -8.08 14.35
C SER A 384 8.12 -9.36 15.16
N PRO A 385 6.98 -9.67 15.80
CA PRO A 385 6.80 -10.92 16.56
C PRO A 385 7.01 -12.20 15.73
N VAL A 386 6.88 -12.10 14.41
CA VAL A 386 7.17 -13.16 13.43
C VAL A 386 7.93 -12.56 12.25
N ILE A 387 9.01 -13.21 11.82
CA ILE A 387 9.92 -12.69 10.78
C ILE A 387 9.88 -13.49 9.46
N ASP A 388 9.38 -14.73 9.51
CA ASP A 388 9.18 -15.63 8.37
C ASP A 388 7.70 -15.93 8.15
N GLY A 389 7.26 -16.07 6.90
CA GLY A 389 5.87 -16.41 6.54
C GLY A 389 4.79 -15.42 6.99
N TYR A 390 5.19 -14.22 7.44
CA TYR A 390 4.30 -13.28 8.13
C TYR A 390 3.23 -12.61 7.26
N ARG A 391 3.28 -12.74 5.92
CA ARG A 391 2.37 -12.03 5.01
C ARG A 391 1.03 -12.72 4.83
N ASN A 392 -0.02 -12.18 5.46
CA ASN A 392 -1.42 -12.61 5.23
C ASN A 392 -1.97 -12.22 3.85
N LYS A 393 -1.24 -11.42 3.03
CA LYS A 393 -1.56 -11.20 1.62
C LYS A 393 -0.30 -11.24 0.75
N CYS A 394 -0.31 -12.15 -0.22
CA CYS A 394 0.74 -12.29 -1.23
C CYS A 394 0.17 -12.09 -2.64
N GLU A 395 0.78 -11.19 -3.41
CA GLU A 395 0.35 -10.78 -4.76
C GLU A 395 1.40 -11.19 -5.79
N PHE A 396 1.15 -12.31 -6.47
CA PHE A 396 2.05 -12.87 -7.46
C PHE A 396 1.68 -12.37 -8.87
N SER A 397 2.65 -11.83 -9.60
CA SER A 397 2.49 -11.58 -11.03
C SER A 397 2.32 -12.89 -11.79
N VAL A 398 1.55 -12.85 -12.87
CA VAL A 398 1.58 -13.87 -13.92
C VAL A 398 2.30 -13.28 -15.13
N GLY A 399 3.17 -14.07 -15.74
CA GLY A 399 3.96 -13.63 -16.90
C GLY A 399 4.77 -14.78 -17.49
N HIS A 400 5.96 -14.47 -17.98
CA HIS A 400 6.92 -15.47 -18.46
C HIS A 400 8.21 -15.39 -17.64
N SER A 401 8.80 -16.54 -17.31
CA SER A 401 10.12 -16.64 -16.69
C SER A 401 11.24 -16.25 -17.65
N LEU A 402 12.47 -16.17 -17.13
CA LEU A 402 13.67 -16.18 -17.95
C LEU A 402 13.71 -17.44 -18.83
N ALA A 403 13.17 -18.58 -18.42
CA ALA A 403 13.08 -19.75 -19.31
C ALA A 403 12.08 -19.56 -20.48
N GLY A 404 11.15 -18.60 -20.38
CA GLY A 404 10.04 -18.42 -21.34
C GLY A 404 8.80 -19.27 -21.04
N LYS A 405 8.82 -20.07 -19.96
CA LYS A 405 7.66 -20.78 -19.39
C LYS A 405 6.62 -19.76 -18.90
N LYS A 406 5.32 -20.08 -18.98
CA LYS A 406 4.27 -19.30 -18.27
C LYS A 406 4.49 -19.49 -16.77
N THR A 407 4.64 -18.41 -16.00
CA THR A 407 5.09 -18.49 -14.60
C THR A 407 4.32 -17.56 -13.67
N VAL A 408 4.01 -18.09 -12.48
CA VAL A 408 3.42 -17.39 -11.32
C VAL A 408 4.53 -17.06 -10.34
N GLY A 409 4.64 -15.81 -9.90
CA GLY A 409 5.63 -15.42 -8.90
C GLY A 409 5.90 -13.92 -8.88
N PHE A 410 7.17 -13.49 -8.88
CA PHE A 410 7.53 -12.07 -8.79
C PHE A 410 8.45 -11.62 -9.92
N MET A 411 8.40 -10.32 -10.23
CA MET A 411 9.30 -9.71 -11.22
C MET A 411 10.71 -9.56 -10.64
N LEU A 412 11.74 -9.97 -11.40
CA LEU A 412 13.15 -9.87 -10.97
C LEU A 412 13.70 -8.43 -10.88
N GLY A 413 12.96 -7.43 -11.36
CA GLY A 413 13.43 -6.04 -11.42
C GLY A 413 12.35 -5.08 -11.88
N ASN A 414 12.70 -3.80 -12.08
CA ASN A 414 11.71 -2.81 -12.48
C ASN A 414 11.43 -2.87 -13.99
N PHE A 415 10.17 -2.74 -14.39
CA PHE A 415 9.79 -2.54 -15.79
C PHE A 415 10.48 -1.32 -16.44
N ARG A 416 10.88 -0.31 -15.64
CA ARG A 416 11.66 0.86 -16.09
C ARG A 416 13.10 0.52 -16.49
N GLU A 417 13.65 -0.58 -16.00
CA GLU A 417 14.94 -1.16 -16.40
C GLU A 417 14.79 -2.13 -17.59
N GLY A 418 13.58 -2.31 -18.12
CA GLY A 418 13.28 -3.28 -19.18
C GLY A 418 13.04 -4.70 -18.68
N VAL A 419 13.05 -4.94 -17.37
CA VAL A 419 12.83 -6.27 -16.79
C VAL A 419 11.34 -6.62 -16.78
N THR A 420 10.98 -7.69 -17.48
CA THR A 420 9.61 -8.26 -17.51
C THR A 420 9.52 -9.70 -17.00
N ALA A 421 10.66 -10.36 -16.78
CA ALA A 421 10.71 -11.76 -16.33
C ALA A 421 10.07 -11.93 -14.95
N VAL A 422 9.19 -12.93 -14.84
CA VAL A 422 8.49 -13.34 -13.62
C VAL A 422 8.99 -14.73 -13.23
N GLU A 423 9.62 -14.84 -12.06
CA GLU A 423 10.16 -16.11 -11.55
C GLU A 423 9.40 -16.59 -10.30
N GLU A 424 9.42 -17.91 -10.09
CA GLU A 424 8.68 -18.61 -9.04
C GLU A 424 9.10 -18.13 -7.62
N PRO A 425 8.19 -18.12 -6.61
CA PRO A 425 8.42 -17.51 -5.29
C PRO A 425 9.31 -18.36 -4.36
N VAL A 426 10.43 -18.85 -4.90
CA VAL A 426 11.43 -19.65 -4.19
C VAL A 426 12.23 -18.78 -3.23
N ASP A 427 12.52 -19.33 -2.04
CA ASP A 427 13.42 -18.73 -1.04
C ASP A 427 13.09 -17.26 -0.68
N CYS A 428 11.80 -17.00 -0.45
CA CYS A 428 11.26 -15.68 -0.09
C CYS A 428 10.74 -15.68 1.37
N PRO A 429 11.56 -15.35 2.37
CA PRO A 429 11.20 -15.45 3.80
C PRO A 429 9.89 -14.77 4.20
N ASN A 430 9.48 -13.69 3.52
CA ASN A 430 8.24 -12.98 3.84
C ASN A 430 6.96 -13.66 3.30
N VAL A 431 7.06 -14.68 2.45
CA VAL A 431 5.90 -15.41 1.89
C VAL A 431 5.62 -16.66 2.72
N SER A 432 4.36 -16.92 3.05
CA SER A 432 3.97 -18.14 3.77
C SER A 432 4.09 -19.37 2.86
N ALA A 433 4.36 -20.55 3.44
CA ALA A 433 4.34 -21.80 2.66
C ALA A 433 2.93 -22.11 2.12
N MET A 434 1.87 -21.63 2.80
CA MET A 434 0.48 -21.67 2.32
C MET A 434 0.33 -20.94 0.97
N SER A 435 0.77 -19.67 0.91
CA SER A 435 0.75 -18.86 -0.30
C SER A 435 1.59 -19.47 -1.43
N CYS A 436 2.74 -20.08 -1.12
CA CYS A 436 3.56 -20.80 -2.11
C CYS A 436 2.86 -22.06 -2.66
N LYS A 437 2.21 -22.88 -1.81
CA LYS A 437 1.45 -24.07 -2.26
C LYS A 437 0.35 -23.69 -3.24
N TYR A 438 -0.43 -22.63 -2.95
CA TYR A 438 -1.45 -22.15 -3.89
C TYR A 438 -0.86 -21.60 -5.19
N ALA A 439 0.28 -20.91 -5.13
CA ALA A 439 0.98 -20.44 -6.33
C ALA A 439 1.46 -21.61 -7.21
N MET A 440 1.86 -22.75 -6.62
CA MET A 440 2.19 -23.99 -7.35
C MET A 440 0.96 -24.62 -8.01
N ILE A 441 -0.16 -24.78 -7.29
CA ILE A 441 -1.40 -25.33 -7.85
C ILE A 441 -1.88 -24.48 -9.05
N PHE A 442 -1.74 -23.15 -8.98
CA PHE A 442 -2.07 -22.27 -10.11
C PHE A 442 -1.00 -22.27 -11.22
N GLN A 443 0.29 -22.41 -10.89
CA GLN A 443 1.37 -22.61 -11.87
C GLN A 443 1.11 -23.83 -12.76
N ASP A 444 0.71 -24.95 -12.18
CA ASP A 444 0.42 -26.19 -12.90
C ASP A 444 -0.81 -26.04 -13.81
N PHE A 445 -1.89 -25.42 -13.29
CA PHE A 445 -3.05 -25.04 -14.10
C PHE A 445 -2.65 -24.16 -15.30
N LEU A 446 -1.78 -23.16 -15.10
CA LEU A 446 -1.36 -22.26 -16.19
C LEU A 446 -0.57 -22.95 -17.31
N GLN A 447 0.10 -24.08 -17.05
CA GLN A 447 0.74 -24.85 -18.12
C GLN A 447 -0.29 -25.51 -19.05
N LEU A 448 -1.47 -25.87 -18.51
CA LEU A 448 -2.56 -26.51 -19.24
C LEU A 448 -3.55 -25.51 -19.87
N SER A 449 -3.72 -24.34 -19.27
CA SER A 449 -4.55 -23.24 -19.78
C SER A 449 -4.17 -22.86 -21.20
N CYS A 450 -5.13 -22.90 -22.14
CA CYS A 450 -4.93 -22.40 -23.49
C CYS A 450 -4.75 -20.87 -23.53
N LEU A 451 -5.31 -20.15 -22.56
CA LEU A 451 -5.26 -18.68 -22.50
C LEU A 451 -3.83 -18.15 -22.20
N PRO A 452 -3.46 -16.99 -22.76
CA PRO A 452 -2.13 -16.40 -22.62
C PRO A 452 -1.88 -15.74 -21.25
N ALA A 453 -0.65 -15.79 -20.77
CA ALA A 453 -0.17 -14.97 -19.66
C ALA A 453 -0.03 -13.49 -20.09
N TRP A 454 -0.19 -12.56 -19.14
CA TRP A 454 -0.15 -11.12 -19.41
C TRP A 454 1.25 -10.64 -19.84
N ASN A 455 1.31 -9.93 -20.96
CA ASN A 455 2.51 -9.29 -21.47
C ASN A 455 2.50 -7.78 -21.13
N ARG A 456 3.41 -7.39 -20.22
CA ARG A 456 3.58 -6.00 -19.77
C ARG A 456 4.13 -5.06 -20.86
N VAL A 457 4.66 -5.58 -21.98
CA VAL A 457 5.27 -4.77 -23.05
C VAL A 457 4.21 -4.17 -23.97
N ASP A 458 3.28 -4.99 -24.46
CA ASP A 458 2.18 -4.57 -25.35
C ASP A 458 0.86 -4.32 -24.60
N ASN A 459 0.72 -4.80 -23.36
CA ASN A 459 -0.50 -4.74 -22.53
C ASN A 459 -1.61 -5.65 -23.07
N SER A 460 -1.22 -6.86 -23.47
CA SER A 460 -2.12 -7.93 -23.94
C SER A 460 -1.99 -9.21 -23.10
N GLY A 461 -2.85 -10.20 -23.38
CA GLY A 461 -2.92 -11.45 -22.64
C GLY A 461 -4.06 -11.49 -21.63
N PHE A 462 -4.28 -12.64 -21.00
CA PHE A 462 -5.45 -12.89 -20.15
C PHE A 462 -5.10 -12.94 -18.65
N TRP A 463 -4.21 -13.84 -18.23
CA TRP A 463 -3.88 -14.03 -16.81
C TRP A 463 -2.86 -12.99 -16.32
N ARG A 464 -3.22 -12.13 -15.35
CA ARG A 464 -2.42 -10.96 -14.94
C ARG A 464 -1.75 -11.08 -13.57
N GLN A 465 -2.51 -11.53 -12.57
CA GLN A 465 -2.08 -11.61 -11.18
C GLN A 465 -2.83 -12.74 -10.46
N PHE A 466 -2.13 -13.41 -9.56
CA PHE A 466 -2.70 -14.40 -8.65
C PHE A 466 -2.44 -13.91 -7.22
N THR A 467 -3.48 -13.75 -6.43
CA THR A 467 -3.38 -13.21 -5.07
C THR A 467 -3.90 -14.24 -4.09
N VAL A 468 -3.10 -14.56 -3.08
CA VAL A 468 -3.53 -15.37 -1.93
C VAL A 468 -3.72 -14.42 -0.75
N ARG A 469 -4.86 -14.56 -0.07
CA ARG A 469 -5.16 -13.86 1.18
C ARG A 469 -5.56 -14.86 2.25
N GLU A 470 -4.94 -14.75 3.41
CA GLU A 470 -5.06 -15.66 4.54
C GLU A 470 -5.82 -14.95 5.68
N GLY A 471 -6.81 -15.63 6.24
CA GLY A 471 -7.57 -15.21 7.41
C GLY A 471 -7.25 -16.13 8.57
N ARG A 472 -6.85 -15.57 9.72
CA ARG A 472 -6.41 -16.34 10.88
C ARG A 472 -7.52 -16.42 11.93
N SER A 473 -7.56 -17.55 12.64
CA SER A 473 -8.38 -17.71 13.83
C SER A 473 -7.90 -16.80 14.97
N PRO A 474 -8.76 -16.39 15.92
CA PRO A 474 -8.34 -15.56 17.04
C PRO A 474 -7.35 -16.33 17.93
N ALA A 475 -6.32 -15.65 18.42
CA ALA A 475 -5.14 -16.25 19.08
C ALA A 475 -5.39 -16.81 20.50
N GLN A 476 -6.57 -17.39 20.77
CA GLN A 476 -6.86 -18.05 22.03
C GLN A 476 -6.03 -19.33 22.19
N ALA A 477 -5.16 -19.34 23.20
CA ALA A 477 -4.54 -20.52 23.79
C ALA A 477 -3.56 -21.36 22.93
N VAL A 478 -2.77 -20.75 22.03
CA VAL A 478 -1.55 -21.41 21.53
C VAL A 478 -0.32 -20.50 21.56
N VAL A 479 0.71 -20.91 22.31
CA VAL A 479 2.08 -20.38 22.17
C VAL A 479 2.76 -21.07 20.98
N ALA A 480 2.15 -20.94 19.80
CA ALA A 480 2.62 -21.56 18.58
C ALA A 480 3.77 -20.74 17.99
N GLN A 481 4.96 -21.35 17.89
CA GLN A 481 6.05 -20.81 17.08
C GLN A 481 5.72 -20.87 15.57
N ASP A 482 4.79 -21.75 15.16
CA ASP A 482 4.29 -21.82 13.79
C ASP A 482 2.90 -21.18 13.64
N THR A 483 2.86 -19.95 13.10
CA THR A 483 1.61 -19.25 12.82
C THR A 483 0.85 -19.75 11.59
N GLN A 484 1.39 -20.70 10.81
CA GLN A 484 0.65 -21.32 9.69
C GLN A 484 -0.51 -22.17 10.21
N THR A 485 -0.39 -22.73 11.42
CA THR A 485 -1.45 -23.48 12.12
C THR A 485 -2.68 -22.64 12.47
N GLN A 486 -2.57 -21.31 12.45
CA GLN A 486 -3.68 -20.39 12.74
C GLN A 486 -4.48 -19.98 11.51
N ILE A 487 -4.03 -20.32 10.29
CA ILE A 487 -4.74 -19.96 9.05
C ILE A 487 -6.00 -20.84 8.95
N SER A 488 -7.18 -20.23 9.11
CA SER A 488 -8.48 -20.91 9.12
C SER A 488 -9.31 -20.66 7.87
N GLU A 489 -9.05 -19.58 7.14
CA GLU A 489 -9.76 -19.20 5.92
C GLU A 489 -8.75 -18.72 4.85
N VAL A 490 -8.92 -19.11 3.58
CA VAL A 490 -8.15 -18.54 2.47
C VAL A 490 -9.08 -18.07 1.34
N MET A 491 -8.81 -16.85 0.87
CA MET A 491 -9.38 -16.26 -0.33
C MET A 491 -8.32 -16.21 -1.43
N ILE A 492 -8.67 -16.71 -2.61
CA ILE A 492 -7.88 -16.54 -3.84
C ILE A 492 -8.53 -15.47 -4.70
N ILE A 493 -7.73 -14.52 -5.20
CA ILE A 493 -8.17 -13.47 -6.13
C ILE A 493 -7.32 -13.54 -7.39
N ILE A 494 -7.92 -13.90 -8.52
CA ILE A 494 -7.25 -14.00 -9.82
C ILE A 494 -7.62 -12.79 -10.67
N GLN A 495 -6.64 -11.95 -11.01
CA GLN A 495 -6.85 -10.81 -11.89
C GLN A 495 -6.66 -11.24 -13.35
N VAL A 496 -7.65 -10.95 -14.20
CA VAL A 496 -7.69 -11.29 -15.63
C VAL A 496 -7.91 -10.05 -16.50
N CYS A 497 -7.86 -10.21 -17.82
CA CYS A 497 -8.33 -9.23 -18.80
C CYS A 497 -9.22 -9.92 -19.82
N SER A 498 -10.54 -9.69 -19.78
CA SER A 498 -11.53 -10.24 -20.72
C SER A 498 -11.37 -9.80 -22.17
N THR A 499 -10.63 -8.72 -22.43
CA THR A 499 -10.53 -8.07 -23.75
C THR A 499 -10.12 -9.03 -24.86
N GLY A 500 -11.07 -9.34 -25.76
CA GLY A 500 -10.84 -10.18 -26.93
C GLY A 500 -10.86 -11.69 -26.69
N VAL A 501 -11.34 -12.14 -25.52
CA VAL A 501 -11.55 -13.56 -25.21
C VAL A 501 -13.04 -13.91 -25.30
N ASP A 502 -13.35 -15.08 -25.87
CA ASP A 502 -14.72 -15.59 -25.97
C ASP A 502 -15.32 -15.93 -24.59
N GLU A 503 -16.61 -15.63 -24.40
CA GLU A 503 -17.28 -15.76 -23.11
C GLU A 503 -17.50 -17.23 -22.69
N VAL A 504 -17.71 -18.14 -23.65
CA VAL A 504 -17.86 -19.58 -23.37
C VAL A 504 -16.52 -20.17 -22.98
N LEU A 505 -15.47 -19.87 -23.74
CA LEU A 505 -14.09 -20.26 -23.42
C LEU A 505 -13.66 -19.74 -22.04
N MET A 506 -14.00 -18.50 -21.72
CA MET A 506 -13.69 -17.89 -20.41
C MET A 506 -14.40 -18.63 -19.26
N LYS A 507 -15.69 -18.96 -19.42
CA LYS A 507 -16.46 -19.74 -18.44
C LYS A 507 -15.91 -21.14 -18.24
N ASP A 508 -15.51 -21.81 -19.33
CA ASP A 508 -14.89 -23.14 -19.28
C ASP A 508 -13.53 -23.10 -18.54
N GLU A 509 -12.68 -22.11 -18.82
CA GLU A 509 -11.40 -21.96 -18.13
C GLU A 509 -11.58 -21.59 -16.65
N PHE A 510 -12.60 -20.79 -16.29
CA PHE A 510 -12.94 -20.52 -14.88
C PHE A 510 -13.47 -21.76 -14.16
N ALA A 511 -14.28 -22.59 -14.81
CA ALA A 511 -14.76 -23.86 -14.24
C ALA A 511 -13.61 -24.85 -13.98
N LYS A 512 -12.68 -24.97 -14.94
CA LYS A 512 -11.44 -25.76 -14.79
C LYS A 512 -10.57 -25.22 -13.66
N LEU A 513 -10.34 -23.90 -13.61
CA LEU A 513 -9.55 -23.23 -12.58
C LEU A 513 -10.11 -23.48 -11.18
N SER A 514 -11.42 -23.25 -10.98
CA SER A 514 -12.08 -23.45 -9.69
C SER A 514 -11.94 -24.91 -9.23
N LYS A 515 -12.19 -25.87 -10.13
CA LYS A 515 -12.01 -27.30 -9.85
C LYS A 515 -10.57 -27.66 -9.48
N THR A 516 -9.57 -27.15 -10.21
CA THR A 516 -8.16 -27.44 -9.92
C THR A 516 -7.69 -26.83 -8.60
N LEU A 517 -8.12 -25.61 -8.27
CA LEU A 517 -7.80 -24.97 -6.99
C LEU A 517 -8.41 -25.73 -5.80
N VAL A 518 -9.70 -26.11 -5.88
CA VAL A 518 -10.39 -26.89 -4.84
C VAL A 518 -9.79 -28.29 -4.70
N GLN A 519 -9.55 -28.99 -5.80
CA GLN A 519 -8.93 -30.31 -5.77
C GLN A 519 -7.51 -30.25 -5.19
N GLY A 520 -6.68 -29.30 -5.65
CA GLY A 520 -5.31 -29.12 -5.17
C GLY A 520 -5.24 -28.82 -3.67
N ALA A 521 -6.12 -27.93 -3.19
CA ALA A 521 -6.26 -27.62 -1.76
C ALA A 521 -6.63 -28.87 -0.95
N ALA A 522 -7.59 -29.68 -1.43
CA ALA A 522 -8.04 -30.91 -0.77
C ALA A 522 -6.98 -32.04 -0.80
N THR A 523 -6.13 -32.12 -1.83
CA THR A 523 -5.08 -33.15 -1.95
C THR A 523 -3.79 -32.82 -1.19
N CYS A 524 -3.64 -31.60 -0.67
CA CYS A 524 -2.51 -31.27 0.18
C CYS A 524 -2.55 -32.04 1.51
N SER A 525 -1.37 -32.25 2.11
CA SER A 525 -1.24 -32.73 3.47
C SER A 525 -0.53 -31.67 4.34
N PRO A 526 -1.18 -31.15 5.41
CA PRO A 526 -2.63 -31.17 5.61
C PRO A 526 -3.38 -30.44 4.47
N PRO A 527 -4.70 -30.66 4.31
CA PRO A 527 -5.52 -29.93 3.34
C PRO A 527 -5.47 -28.42 3.59
N LEU A 528 -5.56 -27.62 2.51
CA LEU A 528 -5.50 -26.17 2.59
C LEU A 528 -6.91 -25.59 2.79
N PRO A 529 -7.11 -24.58 3.67
CA PRO A 529 -8.43 -24.07 4.04
C PRO A 529 -8.99 -23.08 2.99
N LEU A 530 -9.21 -23.54 1.76
CA LEU A 530 -9.76 -22.73 0.68
C LEU A 530 -11.26 -22.47 0.91
N THR A 531 -11.63 -21.22 1.12
CA THR A 531 -13.03 -20.82 1.42
C THR A 531 -13.66 -19.95 0.34
N THR A 532 -12.85 -19.16 -0.39
CA THR A 532 -13.35 -18.20 -1.39
C THR A 532 -12.43 -18.17 -2.62
N ILE A 533 -13.01 -18.12 -3.82
CA ILE A 533 -12.30 -17.83 -5.08
C ILE A 533 -13.05 -16.70 -5.81
N VAL A 534 -12.34 -15.63 -6.16
CA VAL A 534 -12.87 -14.48 -6.91
C VAL A 534 -12.00 -14.21 -8.13
N VAL A 535 -12.62 -13.96 -9.27
CA VAL A 535 -11.95 -13.35 -10.43
C VAL A 535 -12.18 -11.84 -10.41
N GLN A 536 -11.13 -11.06 -10.62
CA GLN A 536 -11.21 -9.62 -10.88
C GLN A 536 -10.92 -9.39 -12.37
N ASP A 537 -11.93 -8.99 -13.15
CA ASP A 537 -11.69 -8.63 -14.55
C ASP A 537 -11.20 -7.18 -14.64
N HIS A 538 -9.96 -7.01 -15.10
CA HIS A 538 -9.29 -5.71 -15.20
C HIS A 538 -8.72 -5.49 -16.60
N VAL A 539 -9.35 -4.59 -17.36
CA VAL A 539 -8.95 -4.20 -18.72
C VAL A 539 -7.89 -3.09 -18.80
N GLY A 540 -7.34 -2.65 -17.66
CA GLY A 540 -6.36 -1.56 -17.62
C GLY A 540 -4.91 -1.97 -17.94
N ILE A 541 -4.00 -0.98 -17.99
CA ILE A 541 -2.57 -1.19 -18.29
C ILE A 541 -1.70 -1.48 -17.05
N SER A 542 -2.28 -1.44 -15.84
CA SER A 542 -1.58 -1.65 -14.56
C SER A 542 -2.08 -2.93 -13.88
N ASN A 543 -1.41 -3.42 -12.84
CA ASN A 543 -2.03 -4.38 -11.93
C ASN A 543 -2.92 -3.69 -10.88
N VAL A 544 -2.82 -2.36 -10.76
CA VAL A 544 -3.67 -1.56 -9.88
C VAL A 544 -5.04 -1.41 -10.53
N ALA A 545 -5.97 -2.30 -10.15
CA ALA A 545 -7.36 -2.23 -10.53
C ALA A 545 -8.10 -1.09 -9.78
N PRO A 546 -9.09 -0.43 -10.43
CA PRO A 546 -10.04 0.45 -9.75
C PRO A 546 -10.86 -0.26 -8.65
N ALA A 547 -11.52 0.51 -7.79
CA ALA A 547 -12.37 -0.04 -6.72
C ALA A 547 -13.69 -0.63 -7.25
N ASP A 548 -14.16 -0.13 -8.40
CA ASP A 548 -15.32 -0.54 -9.18
C ASP A 548 -15.03 -1.66 -10.21
N CYS A 549 -13.81 -2.20 -10.22
CA CYS A 549 -13.41 -3.24 -11.15
C CYS A 549 -14.20 -4.54 -10.90
N PRO A 550 -14.88 -5.13 -11.91
CA PRO A 550 -15.79 -6.26 -11.70
C PRO A 550 -15.19 -7.45 -10.95
N LEU A 551 -15.94 -7.96 -9.97
CA LEU A 551 -15.60 -9.14 -9.18
C LEU A 551 -16.61 -10.26 -9.46
N ILE A 552 -16.11 -11.43 -9.88
CA ILE A 552 -16.90 -12.61 -10.23
C ILE A 552 -16.59 -13.72 -9.22
N PRO A 553 -17.53 -14.15 -8.36
CA PRO A 553 -17.32 -15.30 -7.48
C PRO A 553 -17.27 -16.61 -8.27
N LEU A 554 -16.24 -17.43 -8.02
CA LEU A 554 -16.14 -18.81 -8.51
C LEU A 554 -16.28 -19.85 -7.38
N LEU A 555 -16.05 -19.43 -6.14
CA LEU A 555 -16.32 -20.17 -4.90
C LEU A 555 -16.61 -19.15 -3.80
N ALA A 556 -17.60 -19.43 -2.97
CA ALA A 556 -17.98 -18.66 -1.80
C ALA A 556 -18.49 -19.63 -0.72
N PRO A 557 -18.42 -19.29 0.59
CA PRO A 557 -19.05 -20.07 1.63
C PRO A 557 -20.57 -20.15 1.45
N GLU A 558 -21.16 -21.28 1.85
CA GLU A 558 -22.60 -21.35 2.06
C GLU A 558 -22.95 -20.55 3.33
N VAL A 559 -23.95 -19.67 3.21
CA VAL A 559 -24.46 -18.81 4.28
C VAL A 559 -25.98 -18.96 4.28
N ASP A 560 -26.57 -19.11 5.47
CA ASP A 560 -28.01 -19.25 5.63
C ASP A 560 -28.79 -18.07 5.02
N GLN A 561 -29.98 -18.35 4.53
CA GLN A 561 -30.73 -17.46 3.62
C GLN A 561 -31.42 -16.27 4.34
N SER A 562 -30.94 -15.88 5.53
CA SER A 562 -31.58 -14.88 6.40
C SER A 562 -31.07 -13.44 6.21
N GLU A 563 -30.02 -13.20 5.43
CA GLU A 563 -29.48 -11.85 5.18
C GLU A 563 -29.44 -11.49 3.69
N GLU A 564 -30.01 -10.32 3.35
CA GLU A 564 -30.16 -9.84 1.97
C GLU A 564 -28.86 -9.24 1.41
N GLY A 565 -28.06 -10.02 0.69
CA GLY A 565 -26.94 -9.46 -0.05
C GLY A 565 -26.03 -10.44 -0.78
N ALA A 566 -26.05 -10.45 -2.10
CA ALA A 566 -25.06 -11.17 -2.92
C ALA A 566 -23.61 -10.66 -2.71
N VAL A 567 -23.45 -9.45 -2.13
CA VAL A 567 -22.17 -8.76 -1.91
C VAL A 567 -21.44 -9.23 -0.63
N ASP A 568 -22.10 -9.95 0.29
CA ASP A 568 -21.44 -10.48 1.50
C ASP A 568 -20.71 -11.82 1.28
N LYS A 569 -20.98 -12.51 0.17
CA LYS A 569 -20.53 -13.91 0.00
C LYS A 569 -19.04 -14.09 -0.29
N THR A 570 -18.29 -13.05 -0.64
CA THR A 570 -16.88 -13.13 -1.05
C THR A 570 -15.94 -12.53 0.00
N ARG A 571 -16.01 -13.04 1.23
CA ARG A 571 -15.32 -12.49 2.40
C ARG A 571 -14.56 -13.57 3.17
N ILE A 572 -13.46 -13.16 3.80
CA ILE A 572 -12.77 -13.97 4.83
C ILE A 572 -12.53 -13.12 6.09
N HIS A 573 -12.12 -13.78 7.17
CA HIS A 573 -11.91 -13.16 8.48
C HIS A 573 -10.47 -13.28 8.95
N ASP A 574 -9.87 -12.16 9.34
CA ASP A 574 -8.62 -12.11 10.11
C ASP A 574 -8.87 -11.39 11.44
N HIS A 575 -7.98 -11.53 12.42
CA HIS A 575 -8.15 -10.95 13.75
C HIS A 575 -7.00 -9.99 14.09
N ILE A 576 -7.30 -8.88 14.76
CA ILE A 576 -6.28 -7.99 15.36
C ILE A 576 -6.61 -7.89 16.84
N SER A 577 -5.68 -8.30 17.70
CA SER A 577 -5.92 -8.48 19.13
C SER A 577 -7.15 -9.39 19.37
N ASN A 578 -8.18 -8.90 20.06
CA ASN A 578 -9.43 -9.62 20.32
C ASN A 578 -10.57 -9.27 19.33
N LEU A 579 -10.29 -8.51 18.27
CA LEU A 579 -11.31 -8.03 17.32
C LEU A 579 -11.25 -8.82 16.00
N ARG A 580 -12.43 -9.18 15.47
CA ARG A 580 -12.61 -9.85 14.17
C ARG A 580 -12.80 -8.83 13.05
N PHE A 581 -12.12 -9.01 11.93
CA PHE A 581 -12.25 -8.14 10.76
C PHE A 581 -12.73 -8.94 9.55
N SER A 582 -13.83 -8.51 8.94
CA SER A 582 -14.33 -9.03 7.68
C SER A 582 -13.60 -8.35 6.51
N LEU A 583 -12.92 -9.15 5.69
CA LEU A 583 -12.07 -8.70 4.60
C LEU A 583 -12.74 -8.97 3.25
N SER A 584 -13.12 -7.90 2.55
CA SER A 584 -13.50 -7.97 1.14
C SER A 584 -12.27 -8.23 0.24
N PRO A 585 -12.45 -8.63 -1.03
CA PRO A 585 -11.32 -8.95 -1.90
C PRO A 585 -10.41 -7.74 -2.15
N THR A 586 -10.98 -6.54 -2.30
CA THR A 586 -10.26 -5.30 -2.58
C THR A 586 -9.87 -4.50 -1.32
N ALA A 587 -10.29 -4.94 -0.12
CA ALA A 587 -9.94 -4.28 1.15
C ALA A 587 -8.43 -4.09 1.33
N PHE A 588 -8.02 -2.91 1.82
CA PHE A 588 -6.72 -2.77 2.47
C PHE A 588 -6.78 -3.39 3.87
N PHE A 589 -5.72 -4.11 4.23
CA PHE A 589 -5.51 -4.67 5.55
C PHE A 589 -4.00 -4.81 5.77
N GLN A 590 -3.53 -4.79 7.02
CA GLN A 590 -2.09 -4.88 7.29
C GLN A 590 -1.57 -6.26 6.93
N VAL A 591 -0.49 -6.30 6.15
CA VAL A 591 0.08 -7.57 5.66
C VAL A 591 0.76 -8.38 6.75
N ASN A 592 1.14 -7.76 7.87
CA ASN A 592 1.71 -8.42 9.04
C ASN A 592 0.85 -8.04 10.26
N THR A 593 -0.10 -8.92 10.60
CA THR A 593 -1.08 -8.73 11.65
C THR A 593 -0.43 -8.46 13.02
N LEU A 594 0.56 -9.28 13.41
CA LEU A 594 1.20 -9.20 14.73
C LEU A 594 2.11 -7.97 14.88
N ALA A 595 2.72 -7.48 13.80
CA ALA A 595 3.42 -6.20 13.81
C ALA A 595 2.45 -4.99 13.84
N ALA A 596 1.26 -5.13 13.25
CA ALA A 596 0.22 -4.10 13.29
C ALA A 596 -0.35 -3.92 14.70
N GLU A 597 -0.58 -5.00 15.46
CA GLU A 597 -0.99 -4.95 16.87
C GLU A 597 -0.01 -4.11 17.71
N ARG A 598 1.29 -4.34 17.55
CA ARG A 598 2.35 -3.59 18.23
C ARG A 598 2.36 -2.12 17.82
N LEU A 599 2.19 -1.83 16.54
CA LEU A 599 2.11 -0.46 16.01
C LEU A 599 0.88 0.29 16.55
N TYR A 600 -0.29 -0.35 16.60
CA TYR A 600 -1.54 0.27 17.06
C TYR A 600 -1.54 0.50 18.56
N THR A 601 -1.00 -0.44 19.34
CA THR A 601 -0.81 -0.27 20.79
C THR A 601 0.08 0.94 21.07
N LEU A 602 1.27 0.99 20.43
CA LEU A 602 2.21 2.11 20.59
C LEU A 602 1.59 3.45 20.19
N ALA A 603 0.82 3.50 19.10
CA ALA A 603 0.12 4.72 18.67
C ALA A 603 -0.93 5.18 19.70
N GLY A 604 -1.68 4.26 20.31
CA GLY A 604 -2.62 4.57 21.38
C GLY A 604 -1.95 5.03 22.67
N ASP A 605 -0.77 4.49 22.99
CA ASP A 605 0.00 4.87 24.17
C ASP A 605 0.64 6.26 24.00
N TRP A 606 1.24 6.54 22.84
CA TRP A 606 1.78 7.87 22.51
C TRP A 606 0.70 8.95 22.39
N ALA A 607 -0.55 8.58 22.06
CA ALA A 607 -1.68 9.49 22.04
C ALA A 607 -2.32 9.72 23.43
N ASN A 608 -1.87 9.03 24.48
CA ASN A 608 -2.35 9.16 25.87
C ASN A 608 -3.90 9.09 26.00
N LEU A 609 -4.50 8.13 25.28
CA LEU A 609 -5.96 8.00 25.11
C LEU A 609 -6.71 7.73 26.42
N ASN A 610 -7.87 8.37 26.57
CA ASN A 610 -8.78 8.25 27.72
C ASN A 610 -10.25 8.42 27.29
N SER A 611 -11.20 8.15 28.21
CA SER A 611 -12.65 8.20 27.97
C SER A 611 -13.18 9.51 27.38
N ASP A 612 -12.48 10.62 27.58
CA ASP A 612 -12.93 11.96 27.16
C ASP A 612 -12.34 12.34 25.79
N THR A 613 -11.52 11.45 25.21
CA THR A 613 -10.84 11.66 23.93
C THR A 613 -11.78 11.40 22.75
N LEU A 614 -11.77 12.32 21.77
CA LEU A 614 -12.34 12.15 20.44
C LEU A 614 -11.21 11.77 19.46
N LEU A 615 -11.19 10.52 19.01
CA LEU A 615 -10.16 10.01 18.09
C LEU A 615 -10.58 10.20 16.63
N PHE A 616 -9.80 10.93 15.84
CA PHE A 616 -9.96 11.01 14.40
C PHE A 616 -9.05 9.98 13.71
N ASP A 617 -9.64 8.93 13.15
CA ASP A 617 -8.93 7.91 12.36
C ASP A 617 -8.95 8.35 10.88
N VAL A 618 -7.87 8.98 10.43
CA VAL A 618 -7.78 9.65 9.13
C VAL A 618 -7.13 8.75 8.09
N CYS A 619 -7.84 8.51 6.98
CA CYS A 619 -7.58 7.42 6.03
C CYS A 619 -7.73 6.05 6.72
N CYS A 620 -8.83 5.85 7.45
CA CYS A 620 -9.05 4.68 8.30
C CYS A 620 -9.17 3.35 7.54
N GLY A 621 -9.38 3.37 6.22
CA GLY A 621 -9.64 2.19 5.42
C GLY A 621 -10.79 1.37 6.01
N THR A 622 -10.52 0.11 6.34
CA THR A 622 -11.45 -0.85 6.95
C THR A 622 -11.63 -0.69 8.48
N GLY A 623 -11.19 0.44 9.05
CA GLY A 623 -11.38 0.83 10.46
C GLY A 623 -10.38 0.24 11.45
N THR A 624 -9.32 -0.43 10.98
CA THR A 624 -8.38 -1.21 11.82
C THR A 624 -7.79 -0.46 13.01
N ILE A 625 -7.33 0.79 12.82
CA ILE A 625 -6.73 1.60 13.89
C ILE A 625 -7.81 2.03 14.89
N GLY A 626 -8.83 2.74 14.41
CA GLY A 626 -9.89 3.31 15.22
C GLY A 626 -10.67 2.26 16.01
N LEU A 627 -10.97 1.10 15.43
CA LEU A 627 -11.69 0.02 16.11
C LEU A 627 -10.83 -0.64 17.21
N THR A 628 -9.53 -0.88 16.95
CA THR A 628 -8.60 -1.41 17.96
C THR A 628 -8.50 -0.47 19.17
N LEU A 629 -8.51 0.85 18.93
CA LEU A 629 -8.40 1.88 19.95
C LEU A 629 -9.75 2.34 20.55
N ALA A 630 -10.88 1.91 20.00
CA ALA A 630 -12.22 2.37 20.38
C ALA A 630 -12.54 2.16 21.88
N HIS A 631 -12.00 1.10 22.49
CA HIS A 631 -12.19 0.79 23.91
C HIS A 631 -11.44 1.76 24.87
N ARG A 632 -10.55 2.62 24.34
CA ARG A 632 -9.75 3.60 25.10
C ARG A 632 -10.26 5.04 25.00
N VAL A 633 -11.33 5.29 24.22
CA VAL A 633 -11.77 6.63 23.82
C VAL A 633 -13.28 6.82 23.90
N GLY A 634 -13.74 8.06 24.06
CA GLY A 634 -15.18 8.37 24.13
C GLY A 634 -15.88 8.21 22.78
N MET A 635 -15.20 8.53 21.68
CA MET A 635 -15.73 8.42 20.32
C MET A 635 -14.60 8.32 19.30
N VAL A 636 -14.83 7.54 18.24
CA VAL A 636 -13.97 7.43 17.05
C VAL A 636 -14.72 8.01 15.84
N VAL A 637 -14.08 8.92 15.11
CA VAL A 637 -14.54 9.42 13.81
C VAL A 637 -13.55 8.99 12.73
N GLY A 638 -13.91 7.95 11.98
CA GLY A 638 -13.15 7.45 10.85
C GLY A 638 -13.47 8.24 9.58
N ILE A 639 -12.44 8.68 8.86
CA ILE A 639 -12.54 9.39 7.59
C ILE A 639 -11.80 8.59 6.53
N GLU A 640 -12.50 8.17 5.47
CA GLU A 640 -11.92 7.41 4.36
C GLU A 640 -12.54 7.87 3.03
N MET A 641 -11.76 7.88 1.95
CA MET A 641 -12.21 8.34 0.63
C MET A 641 -12.74 7.22 -0.27
N ASN A 642 -12.53 5.96 0.09
CA ASN A 642 -13.09 4.79 -0.58
C ASN A 642 -14.36 4.29 0.13
N GLU A 643 -15.50 4.35 -0.55
CA GLU A 643 -16.80 3.94 -0.03
C GLU A 643 -16.88 2.46 0.36
N SER A 644 -16.25 1.55 -0.39
CA SER A 644 -16.26 0.12 -0.02
C SER A 644 -15.45 -0.16 1.25
N ALA A 645 -14.40 0.62 1.51
CA ALA A 645 -13.63 0.54 2.75
C ALA A 645 -14.42 1.11 3.95
N VAL A 646 -15.22 2.17 3.74
CA VAL A 646 -16.17 2.69 4.75
C VAL A 646 -17.24 1.65 5.10
N VAL A 647 -17.80 0.95 4.11
CA VAL A 647 -18.77 -0.14 4.32
C VAL A 647 -18.13 -1.33 5.06
N ASP A 648 -16.88 -1.68 4.73
CA ASP A 648 -16.13 -2.69 5.50
C ASP A 648 -15.88 -2.22 6.95
N ALA A 649 -15.51 -0.96 7.18
CA ALA A 649 -15.32 -0.41 8.53
C ALA A 649 -16.61 -0.40 9.36
N GLN A 650 -17.76 -0.10 8.75
CA GLN A 650 -19.08 -0.17 9.39
C GLN A 650 -19.45 -1.63 9.76
N ARG A 651 -19.22 -2.60 8.86
CA ARG A 651 -19.38 -4.03 9.16
C ARG A 651 -18.45 -4.48 10.29
N ASN A 652 -17.20 -4.03 10.28
CA ASN A 652 -16.21 -4.35 11.31
C ASN A 652 -16.58 -3.75 12.68
N ALA A 653 -17.22 -2.58 12.75
CA ALA A 653 -17.79 -2.07 14.00
C ALA A 653 -18.95 -2.95 14.49
N LEU A 654 -19.86 -3.31 13.59
CA LEU A 654 -21.05 -4.10 13.89
C LEU A 654 -20.72 -5.50 14.44
N ILE A 655 -19.84 -6.25 13.77
CA ILE A 655 -19.49 -7.63 14.19
C ILE A 655 -18.71 -7.69 15.50
N ASN A 656 -18.08 -6.60 15.93
CA ASN A 656 -17.43 -6.47 17.24
C ASN A 656 -18.32 -5.77 18.30
N GLY A 657 -19.55 -5.39 17.95
CA GLY A 657 -20.47 -4.67 18.85
C GLY A 657 -20.04 -3.25 19.25
N ILE A 658 -19.09 -2.65 18.51
CA ILE A 658 -18.48 -1.35 18.84
C ILE A 658 -19.41 -0.21 18.42
N LYS A 659 -19.95 0.52 19.40
CA LYS A 659 -21.01 1.54 19.22
C LYS A 659 -20.53 2.99 19.27
N ASN A 660 -19.30 3.24 19.71
CA ASN A 660 -18.67 4.56 19.80
C ASN A 660 -17.82 4.90 18.57
N CYS A 661 -18.23 4.44 17.38
CA CYS A 661 -17.55 4.73 16.11
C CYS A 661 -18.52 5.31 15.07
N ARG A 662 -18.06 6.30 14.30
CA ARG A 662 -18.74 6.80 13.10
C ARG A 662 -17.75 6.86 11.93
N PHE A 663 -18.13 6.31 10.79
CA PHE A 663 -17.33 6.36 9.56
C PHE A 663 -17.96 7.30 8.54
N VAL A 664 -17.13 8.10 7.86
CA VAL A 664 -17.55 9.11 6.89
C VAL A 664 -16.79 8.91 5.58
N CYS A 665 -17.53 8.68 4.49
CA CYS A 665 -16.97 8.67 3.15
C CYS A 665 -16.69 10.12 2.70
N GLY A 666 -15.42 10.45 2.47
CA GLY A 666 -15.03 11.79 2.04
C GLY A 666 -13.53 12.03 2.00
N LYS A 667 -13.12 13.09 1.30
CA LYS A 667 -11.74 13.59 1.33
C LYS A 667 -11.56 14.44 2.59
N VAL A 668 -10.47 14.22 3.33
CA VAL A 668 -10.14 14.96 4.56
C VAL A 668 -10.29 16.48 4.39
N ARG A 669 -9.77 17.05 3.29
CA ARG A 669 -9.86 18.49 2.95
C ARG A 669 -11.27 19.02 2.62
N LEU A 670 -12.26 18.15 2.43
CA LEU A 670 -13.66 18.55 2.25
C LEU A 670 -14.46 18.48 3.56
N ILE A 671 -13.99 17.67 4.52
CA ILE A 671 -14.53 17.60 5.89
C ILE A 671 -13.92 18.70 6.77
N TYR A 672 -12.64 19.01 6.52
CA TYR A 672 -11.95 20.20 7.02
C TYR A 672 -11.69 21.17 5.86
N PRO A 673 -12.68 21.97 5.42
CA PRO A 673 -12.40 23.16 4.64
C PRO A 673 -11.59 24.14 5.51
N ASN A 674 -10.42 24.55 5.03
CA ASN A 674 -9.53 25.48 5.73
C ASN A 674 -10.25 26.78 6.18
N GLU A 675 -9.86 27.27 7.35
CA GLU A 675 -9.90 28.69 7.72
C GLU A 675 -9.03 29.55 6.76
#